data_AF-A0A9P7BP86-F1
#
_entry.id   AF-A0A9P7BP86-F1
#
_cell.length_a   1.000
_cell.length_b   1.000
_cell.length_c   1.000
_cell.angle_alpha   90.00
_cell.angle_beta   90.00
_cell.angle_gamma   90.00
#
_symmetry.space_group_name_H-M   'P 1'
#
loop_
_entity.id
_entity.type
_entity.pdbx_description
1 polymer ?
#
loop_
_entity_poly.entity_id
_entity_poly.type
_entity_poly.pdbx_seq_one_letter_code
_entity_poly.pdbx_strand_id
1 'polypeptide(L)'
;MTLFSKFTKSNSSERTIYPWSQRKLSGSSAALPRFGHGAAMIDNQHLLIYGGFHKGNTKKNLFLIDTNTISAISIQTSGDVPPPRSFAAIACIDGLALLFGGEPIVLGKIWDPQLYILYTNSKQWSKIRINGNLPRGRSGHTMSAHNGCIYVWGGQHRGQYLNEMIIFDLKDYPSKAEWQFISQTSKSPAPRAGHISAVYENKLYIFGGMNASHLYNDIWCFDFITKVWNQVEAVGYIPAPREGCAAALVNDTIYVFGGRGMNGFILDDLYAFRIKSQRWYTFQNMGSPPSPRHGASLTLIQNRMFVYGGNLANGKVDDGSFVYILDCSKIKYPPENEILESERKPQFAVALNDSKDAFQYGVVRKPSLTPKSQLRKPQYIKTSDLPSSLESHSYRSPSTSFSDTHSYKSKSSHAKESEPLTKIPPPRPPREGVTLNAFKKPSTSDLEEKNRLLRDILARDTVIAEMRKKEQWWRTEVSIARHGRARLGDLFDDDEQTQDAHLFDFREGENDKLLLFKQLASAKAEIRKMKSSIEKQTDSMIQDLLKQETIRATALKEAAYYKSKYKALKSKDKTAVALLETERVEFLENKLKEARIQKDQINIMLLEVQKRSQEDQSSRQLAEERASVAQQQSEMAQEAHQATLEKISKIYSQILKTEAKCREDAVKIANLSNKLVNQLSSEEDNIDLSELHIQKARLEAVNIKSRNEIVILLQQLEKHQDEKDDLESLLDEKNQAYAESLLELEKVRIELELLRRNTKKKNVSGSK
;
A
#
# COMPACT_ATOMS: atom_id res chain seq x y z
N MET A 1 -49.09 1.73 17.51
CA MET A 1 -48.69 1.10 18.78
C MET A 1 -49.15 -0.36 18.69
N THR A 2 -48.28 -1.38 18.63
CA THR A 2 -47.50 -1.99 19.74
C THR A 2 -48.41 -2.43 20.91
N LEU A 3 -48.34 -3.64 21.49
CA LEU A 3 -47.22 -4.59 21.62
C LEU A 3 -47.64 -6.10 21.57
N PHE A 4 -46.73 -6.92 21.05
CA PHE A 4 -46.29 -8.25 21.53
C PHE A 4 -47.26 -9.29 22.12
N SER A 5 -47.25 -10.49 21.52
CA SER A 5 -47.28 -11.76 22.28
C SER A 5 -46.45 -12.86 21.60
N LYS A 6 -45.31 -13.16 22.24
CA LYS A 6 -44.59 -14.46 22.30
C LYS A 6 -44.71 -15.44 21.12
N PHE A 7 -43.66 -15.48 20.29
CA PHE A 7 -43.12 -16.75 19.77
C PHE A 7 -41.78 -17.02 20.45
N THR A 8 -41.73 -18.06 21.27
CA THR A 8 -40.49 -18.61 21.84
C THR A 8 -39.74 -19.37 20.74
N LYS A 9 -38.72 -18.76 20.14
CA LYS A 9 -37.78 -19.49 19.28
C LYS A 9 -36.93 -20.44 20.15
N SER A 10 -37.15 -21.74 19.98
CA SER A 10 -36.24 -22.77 20.47
C SER A 10 -34.90 -22.71 19.73
N ASN A 11 -33.82 -22.97 20.46
CA ASN A 11 -32.50 -23.17 19.86
C ASN A 11 -32.53 -24.41 18.95
N SER A 12 -32.49 -24.19 17.64
CA SER A 12 -32.08 -25.20 16.68
C SER A 12 -31.23 -24.54 15.59
N SER A 13 -30.15 -25.20 15.20
CA SER A 13 -29.23 -24.68 14.19
C SER A 13 -29.93 -24.61 12.83
N GLU A 14 -30.14 -23.40 12.31
CA GLU A 14 -30.46 -23.21 10.90
C GLU A 14 -29.29 -23.78 10.07
N ARG A 15 -29.47 -25.00 9.55
CA ARG A 15 -28.51 -25.62 8.62
C ARG A 15 -28.56 -24.83 7.33
N THR A 16 -27.65 -23.86 7.18
CA THR A 16 -27.51 -23.10 5.94
C THR A 16 -27.34 -24.06 4.77
N ILE A 17 -28.04 -23.83 3.66
CA ILE A 17 -27.88 -24.63 2.43
C ILE A 17 -26.49 -24.37 1.84
N TYR A 18 -25.97 -23.15 2.00
CA TYR A 18 -24.69 -22.73 1.49
C TYR A 18 -23.48 -23.15 2.36
N PRO A 19 -22.27 -23.28 1.76
CA PRO A 19 -21.01 -23.51 2.48
C PRO A 19 -20.63 -22.40 3.47
N TRP A 20 -20.79 -21.12 3.11
CA TRP A 20 -20.56 -20.02 4.04
C TRP A 20 -21.73 -19.81 5.00
N SER A 21 -21.37 -19.48 6.23
CA SER A 21 -22.24 -18.91 7.26
C SER A 21 -21.45 -17.88 8.08
N GLN A 22 -22.13 -17.01 8.83
CA GLN A 22 -21.48 -15.97 9.63
C GLN A 22 -22.15 -15.82 10.99
N ARG A 23 -21.36 -15.55 12.04
CA ARG A 23 -21.86 -15.25 13.39
C ARG A 23 -21.06 -14.09 13.96
N LYS A 24 -21.76 -13.11 14.56
CA LYS A 24 -21.10 -11.99 15.24
C LYS A 24 -20.41 -12.50 16.51
N LEU A 25 -19.17 -12.08 16.74
CA LEU A 25 -18.43 -12.44 17.94
C LEU A 25 -19.07 -11.83 19.18
N SER A 26 -19.26 -12.66 20.19
CA SER A 26 -19.78 -12.28 21.51
C SER A 26 -18.68 -12.28 22.58
N GLY A 27 -18.98 -11.79 23.79
CA GLY A 27 -17.99 -11.68 24.86
C GLY A 27 -17.07 -10.48 24.69
N SER A 28 -15.75 -10.71 24.60
CA SER A 28 -14.76 -9.63 24.60
C SER A 28 -14.68 -8.90 23.25
N SER A 29 -15.27 -7.71 23.18
CA SER A 29 -15.15 -6.79 22.04
C SER A 29 -13.71 -6.38 21.70
N ALA A 30 -12.78 -6.52 22.65
CA ALA A 30 -11.36 -6.29 22.40
C ALA A 30 -10.72 -7.37 21.50
N ALA A 31 -11.37 -8.51 21.26
CA ALA A 31 -10.82 -9.57 20.42
C ALA A 31 -10.83 -9.21 18.92
N LEU A 32 -11.93 -8.65 18.40
CA LEU A 32 -12.14 -8.26 17.00
C LEU A 32 -12.91 -6.93 16.90
N PRO A 33 -12.63 -6.03 15.93
CA PRO A 33 -11.81 -6.23 14.73
C PRO A 33 -10.31 -6.16 14.99
N ARG A 34 -9.54 -7.04 14.35
CA ARG A 34 -8.10 -7.17 14.57
C ARG A 34 -7.38 -7.69 13.33
N PHE A 35 -6.28 -7.08 12.92
CA PHE A 35 -5.49 -7.51 11.76
C PHE A 35 -4.02 -7.77 12.09
N GLY A 36 -3.39 -8.66 11.31
CA GLY A 36 -2.00 -9.06 11.53
C GLY A 36 -1.79 -9.72 12.90
N HIS A 37 -2.73 -10.56 13.33
CA HIS A 37 -2.63 -11.29 14.59
C HIS A 37 -2.12 -12.71 14.36
N GLY A 38 -1.39 -13.26 15.32
CA GLY A 38 -1.08 -14.68 15.35
C GLY A 38 -2.34 -15.46 15.72
N ALA A 39 -2.60 -16.55 15.01
CA ALA A 39 -3.77 -17.41 15.22
C ALA A 39 -3.37 -18.88 15.13
N ALA A 40 -3.95 -19.71 16.01
CA ALA A 40 -3.80 -21.16 15.96
C ALA A 40 -4.99 -21.86 16.64
N MET A 41 -5.22 -23.12 16.27
CA MET A 41 -6.10 -24.02 17.01
C MET A 41 -5.37 -24.51 18.27
N ILE A 42 -5.99 -24.45 19.46
CA ILE A 42 -5.45 -25.13 20.66
C ILE A 42 -5.97 -26.55 20.76
N ASP A 43 -7.28 -26.71 20.56
CA ASP A 43 -7.99 -27.97 20.64
C ASP A 43 -9.16 -27.99 19.64
N ASN A 44 -9.94 -29.06 19.64
CA ASN A 44 -11.05 -29.28 18.70
C ASN A 44 -12.27 -28.33 18.89
N GLN A 45 -12.18 -27.31 19.75
CA GLN A 45 -13.24 -26.33 20.03
C GLN A 45 -12.72 -24.88 20.13
N HIS A 46 -11.46 -24.65 20.48
CA HIS A 46 -10.93 -23.33 20.81
C HIS A 46 -9.84 -22.82 19.85
N LEU A 47 -10.01 -21.56 19.44
CA LEU A 47 -9.03 -20.77 18.69
C LEU A 47 -8.26 -19.83 19.63
N LEU A 48 -6.94 -19.80 19.51
CA LEU A 48 -6.09 -18.80 20.13
C LEU A 48 -5.88 -17.61 19.18
N ILE A 49 -5.92 -16.40 19.73
CA ILE A 49 -5.54 -15.17 19.04
C ILE A 49 -4.53 -14.42 19.90
N TYR A 50 -3.42 -14.00 19.30
CA TYR A 50 -2.42 -13.15 19.94
C TYR A 50 -1.98 -11.97 19.09
N GLY A 51 -1.74 -10.82 19.73
CA GLY A 51 -1.16 -9.64 19.08
C GLY A 51 -2.02 -9.09 17.94
N GLY A 52 -1.41 -8.40 16.99
CA GLY A 52 -2.09 -7.68 15.91
C GLY A 52 -2.75 -6.38 16.35
N PHE A 53 -3.01 -5.51 15.37
CA PHE A 53 -3.59 -4.19 15.59
C PHE A 53 -5.11 -4.29 15.82
N HIS A 54 -5.61 -3.58 16.83
CA HIS A 54 -7.02 -3.43 17.16
C HIS A 54 -7.32 -1.94 17.37
N LYS A 55 -8.47 -1.45 16.90
CA LYS A 55 -8.89 -0.05 17.10
C LYS A 55 -9.28 0.18 18.56
N GLY A 56 -8.32 0.59 19.38
CA GLY A 56 -8.54 0.92 20.80
C GLY A 56 -7.46 0.36 21.73
N ASN A 57 -7.88 -0.05 22.93
CA ASN A 57 -6.98 -0.40 24.02
C ASN A 57 -6.15 -1.69 23.75
N THR A 58 -4.85 -1.53 23.55
CA THR A 58 -3.87 -2.61 23.28
C THR A 58 -3.37 -3.34 24.54
N LYS A 59 -3.89 -3.03 25.75
CA LYS A 59 -3.46 -3.71 27.00
C LYS A 59 -3.75 -5.22 27.02
N LYS A 60 -4.67 -5.71 26.18
CA LYS A 60 -5.04 -7.13 26.08
C LYS A 60 -4.58 -7.71 24.73
N ASN A 61 -3.68 -8.67 24.79
CA ASN A 61 -3.01 -9.24 23.61
C ASN A 61 -3.22 -10.75 23.45
N LEU A 62 -3.95 -11.44 24.34
CA LEU A 62 -4.25 -12.88 24.23
C LEU A 62 -5.74 -13.14 24.46
N PHE A 63 -6.35 -13.90 23.55
CA PHE A 63 -7.76 -14.24 23.56
C PHE A 63 -8.00 -15.69 23.15
N LEU A 64 -9.01 -16.31 23.76
CA LEU A 64 -9.57 -17.58 23.35
C LEU A 64 -10.92 -17.33 22.69
N ILE A 65 -11.21 -17.97 21.56
CA ILE A 65 -12.56 -18.01 20.96
C ILE A 65 -13.08 -19.44 20.98
N ASP A 66 -14.21 -19.66 21.65
CA ASP A 66 -14.98 -20.91 21.54
C ASP A 66 -15.76 -20.93 20.23
N THR A 67 -15.53 -21.94 19.39
CA THR A 67 -16.17 -22.09 18.08
C THR A 67 -17.61 -22.60 18.12
N ASN A 68 -18.07 -23.16 19.24
CA ASN A 68 -19.46 -23.58 19.42
C ASN A 68 -20.34 -22.36 19.73
N THR A 69 -19.93 -21.53 20.70
CA THR A 69 -20.68 -20.32 21.08
C THR A 69 -20.37 -19.11 20.20
N ILE A 70 -19.21 -19.06 19.54
CA ILE A 70 -18.66 -17.86 18.89
C ILE A 70 -18.58 -16.72 19.93
N SER A 71 -17.92 -17.03 21.04
CA SER A 71 -17.63 -16.08 22.13
C SER A 71 -16.14 -16.00 22.39
N ALA A 72 -15.66 -14.78 22.68
CA ALA A 72 -14.26 -14.51 23.01
C ALA A 72 -14.07 -14.18 24.48
N ILE A 73 -13.06 -14.78 25.10
CA ILE A 73 -12.56 -14.42 26.43
C ILE A 73 -11.12 -13.94 26.32
N SER A 74 -10.76 -12.92 27.11
CA SER A 74 -9.37 -12.48 27.22
C SER A 74 -8.67 -13.31 28.30
N ILE A 75 -7.51 -13.88 27.97
CA ILE A 75 -6.71 -14.66 28.90
C ILE A 75 -5.74 -13.72 29.62
N GLN A 76 -5.77 -13.71 30.95
CA GLN A 76 -4.67 -13.17 31.76
C GLN A 76 -3.55 -14.21 31.83
N THR A 77 -2.32 -13.77 31.62
CA THR A 77 -1.12 -14.62 31.64
C THR A 77 -0.04 -14.03 32.53
N SER A 78 0.86 -14.88 33.04
CA SER A 78 2.02 -14.51 33.85
C SER A 78 3.30 -15.12 33.29
N GLY A 79 4.45 -14.85 33.94
CA GLY A 79 5.77 -15.27 33.44
C GLY A 79 6.35 -14.26 32.44
N ASP A 80 7.12 -14.76 31.47
CA ASP A 80 7.83 -13.95 30.47
C ASP A 80 6.87 -13.46 29.37
N VAL A 81 5.88 -12.62 29.71
CA VAL A 81 4.83 -12.21 28.78
C VAL A 81 5.43 -11.45 27.58
N PRO A 82 5.28 -11.94 26.34
CA PRO A 82 5.86 -11.29 25.16
C PRO A 82 5.21 -9.92 24.89
N PRO A 83 5.99 -8.89 24.50
CA PRO A 83 5.46 -7.55 24.22
C PRO A 83 4.51 -7.50 22.99
N PRO A 84 3.60 -6.50 22.93
CA PRO A 84 2.62 -6.34 21.85
C PRO A 84 3.26 -6.17 20.47
N ARG A 85 2.78 -6.96 19.50
CA ARG A 85 3.36 -7.10 18.16
C ARG A 85 2.32 -7.51 17.12
N SER A 86 2.58 -7.20 15.85
CA SER A 86 1.78 -7.61 14.68
C SER A 86 2.56 -8.54 13.75
N PHE A 87 1.85 -9.30 12.92
CA PHE A 87 2.37 -10.28 11.96
C PHE A 87 3.42 -11.24 12.55
N ALA A 88 3.22 -11.62 13.82
CA ALA A 88 3.89 -12.73 14.48
C ALA A 88 3.17 -14.04 14.15
N ALA A 89 3.92 -15.13 14.05
CA ALA A 89 3.35 -16.44 13.83
C ALA A 89 3.13 -17.18 15.16
N ILE A 90 2.03 -17.94 15.25
CA ILE A 90 1.80 -18.90 16.32
C ILE A 90 1.60 -20.28 15.70
N ALA A 91 2.16 -21.30 16.34
CA ALA A 91 1.88 -22.70 16.07
C ALA A 91 1.64 -23.43 17.39
N CYS A 92 0.70 -24.38 17.40
CA CYS A 92 0.43 -25.22 18.56
C CYS A 92 1.00 -26.63 18.33
N ILE A 93 1.70 -27.17 19.33
CA ILE A 93 2.22 -28.53 19.38
C ILE A 93 1.94 -29.08 20.78
N ASP A 94 1.26 -30.23 20.88
CA ASP A 94 1.07 -30.97 22.13
C ASP A 94 0.56 -30.14 23.33
N GLY A 95 -0.36 -29.20 23.06
CA GLY A 95 -0.93 -28.29 24.07
C GLY A 95 -0.04 -27.10 24.46
N LEU A 96 1.11 -26.94 23.83
CA LEU A 96 1.96 -25.74 23.91
C LEU A 96 1.67 -24.82 22.72
N ALA A 97 1.49 -23.52 22.98
CA ALA A 97 1.41 -22.52 21.91
C ALA A 97 2.74 -21.77 21.82
N LEU A 98 3.44 -21.92 20.70
CA LEU A 98 4.71 -21.25 20.43
C LEU A 98 4.47 -19.96 19.63
N LEU A 99 5.15 -18.89 20.02
CA LEU A 99 5.09 -17.56 19.39
C LEU A 99 6.49 -17.14 18.95
N PHE A 100 6.63 -16.73 17.69
CA PHE A 100 7.88 -16.22 17.14
C PHE A 100 7.70 -14.93 16.34
N GLY A 101 8.74 -14.08 16.37
CA GLY A 101 8.86 -12.87 15.57
C GLY A 101 7.71 -11.88 15.81
N GLY A 102 7.28 -11.25 14.72
CA GLY A 102 6.38 -10.09 14.69
C GLY A 102 7.13 -8.76 14.68
N GLU A 103 6.50 -7.75 14.12
CA GLU A 103 6.94 -6.36 14.21
C GLU A 103 6.34 -5.69 15.47
N PRO A 104 7.06 -4.80 16.16
CA PRO A 104 6.49 -4.08 17.30
C PRO A 104 5.34 -3.16 16.90
N ILE A 105 4.24 -3.17 17.66
CA ILE A 105 3.09 -2.26 17.44
C ILE A 105 3.45 -0.79 17.70
N VAL A 106 4.45 -0.55 18.55
CA VAL A 106 4.95 0.80 18.88
C VAL A 106 6.19 1.08 18.03
N LEU A 107 6.13 2.15 17.23
CA LEU A 107 7.25 2.63 16.41
C LEU A 107 8.51 2.87 17.27
N GLY A 108 9.68 2.68 16.69
CA GLY A 108 10.98 2.84 17.36
C GLY A 108 11.39 1.66 18.27
N LYS A 109 10.50 0.73 18.63
CA LYS A 109 10.88 -0.44 19.42
C LYS A 109 11.72 -1.46 18.64
N ILE A 110 12.58 -2.18 19.37
CA ILE A 110 13.47 -3.22 18.83
C ILE A 110 12.63 -4.44 18.42
N TRP A 111 12.96 -5.03 17.27
CA TRP A 111 12.34 -6.26 16.78
C TRP A 111 12.83 -7.44 17.60
N ASP A 112 11.89 -8.25 18.09
CA ASP A 112 12.17 -9.31 19.05
C ASP A 112 12.57 -10.63 18.35
N PRO A 113 13.81 -11.13 18.54
CA PRO A 113 14.30 -12.37 17.92
C PRO A 113 13.97 -13.63 18.74
N GLN A 114 13.21 -13.51 19.83
CA GLN A 114 13.07 -14.56 20.83
C GLN A 114 11.87 -15.48 20.54
N LEU A 115 12.00 -16.75 20.96
CA LEU A 115 10.93 -17.75 20.90
C LEU A 115 10.26 -17.85 22.27
N TYR A 116 8.93 -17.79 22.28
CA TYR A 116 8.12 -17.85 23.50
C TYR A 116 7.23 -19.09 23.48
N ILE A 117 7.10 -19.77 24.62
CA ILE A 117 6.16 -20.86 24.84
C ILE A 117 5.09 -20.39 25.81
N LEU A 118 3.82 -20.53 25.43
CA LEU A 118 2.67 -20.46 26.32
C LEU A 118 2.25 -21.88 26.72
N TYR A 119 2.37 -22.18 28.01
CA TYR A 119 1.76 -23.35 28.61
C TYR A 119 0.25 -23.10 28.74
N THR A 120 -0.57 -23.69 27.87
CA THR A 120 -2.00 -23.37 27.78
C THR A 120 -2.78 -23.68 29.08
N ASN A 121 -2.42 -24.77 29.76
CA ASN A 121 -3.03 -25.20 31.03
C ASN A 121 -2.79 -24.20 32.18
N SER A 122 -1.54 -23.78 32.40
CA SER A 122 -1.18 -22.85 33.47
C SER A 122 -1.32 -21.38 33.08
N LYS A 123 -1.49 -21.08 31.78
CA LYS A 123 -1.55 -19.72 31.20
C LYS A 123 -0.27 -18.92 31.48
N GLN A 124 0.86 -19.60 31.56
CA GLN A 124 2.17 -19.00 31.79
C GLN A 124 3.00 -18.95 30.51
N TRP A 125 3.60 -17.79 30.25
CA TRP A 125 4.62 -17.62 29.22
C TRP A 125 6.00 -17.92 29.78
N SER A 126 6.82 -18.60 28.99
CA SER A 126 8.25 -18.76 29.22
C SER A 126 9.00 -18.37 27.96
N LYS A 127 10.02 -17.52 28.12
CA LYS A 127 10.94 -17.15 27.06
C LYS A 127 12.02 -18.22 26.98
N ILE A 128 12.15 -18.86 25.82
CA ILE A 128 13.19 -19.86 25.62
C ILE A 128 14.57 -19.19 25.70
N ARG A 129 15.43 -19.72 26.55
CA ARG A 129 16.86 -19.36 26.60
C ARG A 129 17.59 -20.17 25.54
N ILE A 130 17.88 -19.51 24.42
CA ILE A 130 18.57 -20.11 23.28
C ILE A 130 20.09 -20.17 23.56
N ASN A 131 20.68 -21.32 23.26
CA ASN A 131 22.12 -21.51 23.18
C ASN A 131 22.57 -21.27 21.72
N GLY A 132 23.62 -20.48 21.52
CA GLY A 132 24.16 -20.15 20.19
C GLY A 132 23.44 -19.00 19.49
N ASN A 133 23.42 -19.03 18.15
CA ASN A 133 22.97 -17.90 17.32
C ASN A 133 21.44 -17.76 17.32
N LEU A 134 20.96 -16.56 17.64
CA LEU A 134 19.56 -16.19 17.50
C LEU A 134 19.23 -15.82 16.04
N PRO A 135 18.08 -16.25 15.50
CA PRO A 135 17.60 -15.78 14.21
C PRO A 135 17.24 -14.30 14.25
N ARG A 136 17.28 -13.63 13.09
CA ARG A 136 16.76 -12.25 12.99
C ARG A 136 15.27 -12.22 13.34
N GLY A 137 14.85 -11.31 14.22
CA GLY A 137 13.43 -11.06 14.48
C GLY A 137 12.73 -10.58 13.21
N ARG A 138 11.56 -11.14 12.87
CA ARG A 138 10.97 -11.00 11.53
C ARG A 138 9.44 -10.97 11.56
N SER A 139 8.80 -10.30 10.60
CA SER A 139 7.34 -10.18 10.48
C SER A 139 6.86 -10.68 9.12
N GLY A 140 5.61 -11.14 9.04
CA GLY A 140 5.05 -11.70 7.80
C GLY A 140 5.76 -12.99 7.34
N HIS A 141 6.43 -13.68 8.25
CA HIS A 141 6.95 -15.03 8.05
C HIS A 141 5.85 -16.06 8.30
N THR A 142 6.07 -17.29 7.87
CA THR A 142 5.22 -18.42 8.25
C THR A 142 5.93 -19.32 9.25
N MET A 143 5.16 -19.94 10.15
CA MET A 143 5.63 -20.93 11.11
C MET A 143 4.76 -22.18 11.02
N SER A 144 5.39 -23.34 10.90
CA SER A 144 4.72 -24.63 10.71
C SER A 144 5.28 -25.69 11.65
N ALA A 145 4.39 -26.47 12.25
CA ALA A 145 4.73 -27.62 13.08
C ALA A 145 4.81 -28.89 12.22
N HIS A 146 5.89 -29.65 12.36
CA HIS A 146 6.00 -30.98 11.75
C HIS A 146 6.95 -31.87 12.54
N ASN A 147 6.53 -33.11 12.85
CA ASN A 147 7.33 -34.13 13.55
C ASN A 147 8.08 -33.62 14.79
N GLY A 148 7.42 -32.85 15.66
CA GLY A 148 8.01 -32.32 16.91
C GLY A 148 8.98 -31.15 16.72
N CYS A 149 9.12 -30.63 15.50
CA CYS A 149 9.94 -29.45 15.21
C CYS A 149 9.09 -28.30 14.68
N ILE A 150 9.54 -27.08 14.93
CA ILE A 150 8.99 -25.84 14.38
C ILE A 150 9.88 -25.39 13.22
N TYR A 151 9.27 -25.19 12.05
CA TYR A 151 9.89 -24.67 10.85
C TYR A 151 9.41 -23.24 10.62
N VAL A 152 10.33 -22.28 10.53
CA VAL A 152 10.03 -20.89 10.17
C VAL A 152 10.70 -20.56 8.84
N TRP A 153 9.92 -19.98 7.92
CA TRP A 153 10.42 -19.61 6.60
C TRP A 153 10.01 -18.20 6.19
N GLY A 154 10.96 -17.51 5.55
CA GLY A 154 10.79 -16.19 4.95
C GLY A 154 10.46 -15.08 5.94
N GLY A 155 9.60 -14.14 5.51
CA GLY A 155 9.27 -12.91 6.22
C GLY A 155 10.17 -11.75 5.83
N GLN A 156 10.05 -10.63 6.57
CA GLN A 156 10.94 -9.49 6.44
C GLN A 156 11.54 -9.06 7.78
N HIS A 157 12.69 -8.40 7.73
CA HIS A 157 13.30 -7.65 8.82
C HIS A 157 13.62 -6.24 8.33
N ARG A 158 12.86 -5.23 8.81
CA ARG A 158 13.10 -3.80 8.49
C ARG A 158 13.24 -3.52 6.97
N GLY A 159 12.34 -4.08 6.15
CA GLY A 159 12.35 -3.95 4.69
C GLY A 159 13.26 -4.94 3.95
N GLN A 160 14.18 -5.63 4.62
CA GLN A 160 14.92 -6.74 4.02
C GLN A 160 14.06 -8.00 4.04
N TYR A 161 13.74 -8.54 2.87
CA TYR A 161 12.98 -9.79 2.73
C TYR A 161 13.91 -11.00 2.90
N LEU A 162 13.38 -12.08 3.46
CA LEU A 162 14.11 -13.29 3.81
C LEU A 162 13.55 -14.49 3.04
N ASN A 163 14.38 -15.50 2.83
CA ASN A 163 14.00 -16.85 2.36
C ASN A 163 14.78 -17.97 3.08
N GLU A 164 15.49 -17.63 4.17
CA GLU A 164 16.11 -18.65 5.03
C GLU A 164 15.06 -19.57 5.66
N MET A 165 15.42 -20.84 5.84
CA MET A 165 14.66 -21.83 6.59
C MET A 165 15.38 -22.05 7.92
N ILE A 166 14.69 -21.75 9.03
CA ILE A 166 15.21 -21.98 10.38
C ILE A 166 14.31 -22.97 11.12
N ILE A 167 14.93 -23.85 11.90
CA ILE A 167 14.25 -24.94 12.60
C ILE A 167 14.59 -24.87 14.09
N PHE A 168 13.57 -25.07 14.92
CA PHE A 168 13.72 -25.32 16.36
C PHE A 168 13.15 -26.71 16.67
N ASP A 169 13.96 -27.60 17.25
CA ASP A 169 13.50 -28.93 17.66
C ASP A 169 12.99 -28.89 19.11
N LEU A 170 11.78 -29.38 19.35
CA LEU A 170 11.19 -29.44 20.69
C LEU A 170 11.41 -30.80 21.37
N LYS A 171 11.87 -31.83 20.64
CA LYS A 171 12.12 -33.16 21.22
C LYS A 171 13.26 -33.16 22.22
N ASP A 172 14.33 -32.44 21.89
CA ASP A 172 15.52 -32.34 22.73
C ASP A 172 15.41 -31.18 23.75
N TYR A 173 14.35 -30.37 23.70
CA TYR A 173 14.12 -29.27 24.64
C TYR A 173 13.71 -29.81 26.03
N PRO A 174 14.25 -29.29 27.15
CA PRO A 174 15.15 -28.13 27.28
C PRO A 174 16.65 -28.45 27.22
N SER A 175 17.04 -29.72 27.07
CA SER A 175 18.46 -30.12 27.07
C SER A 175 19.27 -29.49 25.92
N LYS A 176 18.62 -29.25 24.78
CA LYS A 176 19.22 -28.66 23.59
C LYS A 176 18.30 -27.60 22.98
N ALA A 177 18.50 -26.34 23.37
CA ALA A 177 17.72 -25.19 22.89
C ALA A 177 18.50 -24.35 21.87
N GLU A 178 18.75 -24.87 20.67
CA GLU A 178 19.46 -24.16 19.59
C GLU A 178 18.60 -24.03 18.32
N TRP A 179 18.85 -22.98 17.52
CA TRP A 179 18.26 -22.86 16.18
C TRP A 179 19.17 -23.49 15.13
N GLN A 180 18.59 -24.32 14.26
CA GLN A 180 19.26 -24.86 13.09
C GLN A 180 18.94 -23.99 11.87
N PHE A 181 19.96 -23.59 11.12
CA PHE A 181 19.83 -22.78 9.91
C PHE A 181 20.08 -23.67 8.68
N ILE A 182 19.11 -23.78 7.78
CA ILE A 182 19.28 -24.52 6.53
C ILE A 182 19.75 -23.56 5.43
N SER A 183 20.96 -23.80 4.94
CA SER A 183 21.51 -23.14 3.75
C SER A 183 20.65 -23.44 2.53
N GLN A 184 20.41 -22.43 1.70
CA GLN A 184 19.58 -22.59 0.52
C GLN A 184 20.33 -23.22 -0.66
N THR A 185 19.59 -24.00 -1.45
CA THR A 185 19.98 -24.44 -2.79
C THR A 185 19.72 -23.34 -3.83
N SER A 186 20.48 -23.37 -4.94
CA SER A 186 20.29 -22.43 -6.08
C SER A 186 18.90 -22.48 -6.71
N LYS A 187 18.20 -23.60 -6.54
CA LYS A 187 16.75 -23.73 -6.74
C LYS A 187 16.06 -23.55 -5.39
N SER A 188 15.56 -22.36 -5.11
CA SER A 188 14.76 -22.06 -3.92
C SER A 188 13.83 -20.87 -4.19
N PRO A 189 12.75 -20.68 -3.40
CA PRO A 189 11.86 -19.55 -3.58
C PRO A 189 12.57 -18.24 -3.25
N ALA A 190 12.29 -17.20 -4.03
CA ALA A 190 12.83 -15.86 -3.81
C ALA A 190 12.40 -15.28 -2.43
N PRO A 191 13.22 -14.40 -1.82
CA PRO A 191 12.92 -13.71 -0.56
C PRO A 191 11.55 -13.03 -0.57
N ARG A 192 10.73 -13.29 0.46
CA ARG A 192 9.34 -12.80 0.51
C ARG A 192 8.75 -12.81 1.92
N ALA A 193 7.74 -11.96 2.11
CA ALA A 193 6.89 -11.92 3.29
C ALA A 193 5.41 -11.97 2.87
N GLY A 194 4.51 -12.25 3.82
CA GLY A 194 3.07 -12.27 3.58
C GLY A 194 2.59 -13.43 2.69
N HIS A 195 3.44 -14.42 2.45
CA HIS A 195 3.07 -15.69 1.84
C HIS A 195 2.30 -16.56 2.84
N ILE A 196 1.59 -17.56 2.35
CA ILE A 196 0.97 -18.59 3.19
C ILE A 196 1.82 -19.87 3.22
N SER A 197 1.62 -20.72 4.22
CA SER A 197 2.22 -22.05 4.27
C SER A 197 1.25 -23.12 4.77
N ALA A 198 1.39 -24.35 4.29
CA ALA A 198 0.66 -25.51 4.78
C ALA A 198 1.55 -26.77 4.78
N VAL A 199 1.46 -27.59 5.83
CA VAL A 199 2.14 -28.89 5.90
C VAL A 199 1.20 -29.99 5.47
N TYR A 200 1.55 -30.71 4.40
CA TYR A 200 0.83 -31.91 3.95
C TYR A 200 1.83 -33.07 3.82
N GLU A 201 1.54 -34.16 4.54
CA GLU A 201 2.45 -35.30 4.69
C GLU A 201 3.87 -34.81 5.10
N ASN A 202 4.93 -35.21 4.39
CA ASN A 202 6.31 -34.80 4.67
C ASN A 202 6.77 -33.57 3.86
N LYS A 203 5.83 -32.68 3.48
CA LYS A 203 6.16 -31.48 2.69
C LYS A 203 5.49 -30.21 3.22
N LEU A 204 6.26 -29.12 3.23
CA LEU A 204 5.77 -27.76 3.47
C LEU A 204 5.50 -27.08 2.12
N TYR A 205 4.25 -26.75 1.85
CA TYR A 205 3.85 -25.95 0.69
C TYR A 205 3.81 -24.47 1.08
N ILE A 206 4.27 -23.59 0.19
CA ILE A 206 4.10 -22.14 0.29
C ILE A 206 3.43 -21.59 -0.97
N PHE A 207 2.72 -20.47 -0.83
CA PHE A 207 2.11 -19.76 -1.95
C PHE A 207 2.09 -18.24 -1.75
N GLY A 208 2.32 -17.50 -2.83
CA GLY A 208 2.18 -16.06 -2.88
C GLY A 208 3.22 -15.29 -2.05
N GLY A 209 2.82 -14.14 -1.53
CA GLY A 209 3.67 -13.20 -0.79
C GLY A 209 4.21 -12.06 -1.67
N MET A 210 4.98 -11.15 -1.06
CA MET A 210 5.64 -10.05 -1.75
C MET A 210 7.12 -9.90 -1.37
N ASN A 211 7.88 -9.26 -2.24
CA ASN A 211 9.09 -8.52 -1.90
C ASN A 211 8.91 -7.02 -2.23
N ALA A 212 9.96 -6.21 -2.11
CA ALA A 212 9.90 -4.76 -2.35
C ALA A 212 9.42 -4.34 -3.76
N SER A 213 9.47 -5.24 -4.75
CA SER A 213 9.25 -4.95 -6.17
C SER A 213 8.23 -5.86 -6.86
N HIS A 214 7.86 -6.99 -6.23
CA HIS A 214 7.09 -8.05 -6.87
C HIS A 214 6.12 -8.72 -5.89
N LEU A 215 4.90 -8.98 -6.35
CA LEU A 215 3.95 -9.89 -5.69
C LEU A 215 3.99 -11.23 -6.44
N TYR A 216 3.91 -12.32 -5.70
CA TYR A 216 4.03 -13.68 -6.21
C TYR A 216 2.66 -14.39 -6.30
N ASN A 217 2.56 -15.38 -7.20
CA ASN A 217 1.51 -16.42 -7.23
C ASN A 217 2.06 -17.81 -7.59
N ASP A 218 3.35 -18.03 -7.40
CA ASP A 218 3.98 -19.34 -7.51
C ASP A 218 3.65 -20.22 -6.29
N ILE A 219 3.68 -21.55 -6.50
CA ILE A 219 3.68 -22.55 -5.42
C ILE A 219 5.04 -23.21 -5.38
N TRP A 220 5.57 -23.39 -4.18
CA TRP A 220 6.74 -24.21 -3.92
C TRP A 220 6.45 -25.23 -2.82
N CYS A 221 7.12 -26.37 -2.87
CA CYS A 221 7.14 -27.34 -1.78
C CYS A 221 8.58 -27.61 -1.31
N PHE A 222 8.77 -27.63 0.01
CA PHE A 222 9.99 -28.06 0.68
C PHE A 222 9.75 -29.46 1.24
N ASP A 223 10.63 -30.39 0.92
CA ASP A 223 10.57 -31.76 1.40
C ASP A 223 11.39 -31.91 2.69
N PHE A 224 10.75 -32.31 3.79
CA PHE A 224 11.39 -32.32 5.12
C PHE A 224 12.49 -33.38 5.27
N ILE A 225 12.50 -34.42 4.43
CA ILE A 225 13.49 -35.49 4.46
C ILE A 225 14.74 -35.07 3.69
N THR A 226 14.56 -34.67 2.43
CA THR A 226 15.66 -34.29 1.54
C THR A 226 16.18 -32.87 1.79
N LYS A 227 15.39 -32.03 2.45
CA LYS A 227 15.66 -30.60 2.69
C LYS A 227 15.82 -29.78 1.40
N VAL A 228 15.12 -30.18 0.34
CA VAL A 228 15.16 -29.53 -0.99
C VAL A 228 13.84 -28.84 -1.32
N TRP A 229 13.93 -27.66 -1.94
CA TRP A 229 12.81 -26.94 -2.52
C TRP A 229 12.54 -27.37 -3.97
N ASN A 230 11.27 -27.56 -4.31
CA ASN A 230 10.80 -27.80 -5.67
C ASN A 230 9.64 -26.86 -5.99
N GLN A 231 9.65 -26.25 -7.18
CA GLN A 231 8.50 -25.48 -7.67
C GLN A 231 7.40 -26.44 -8.12
N VAL A 232 6.13 -26.08 -7.90
CA VAL A 232 4.98 -26.91 -8.27
C VAL A 232 4.31 -26.31 -9.51
N GLU A 233 4.20 -27.10 -10.58
CA GLU A 233 3.58 -26.70 -11.85
C GLU A 233 2.05 -26.77 -11.76
N ALA A 234 1.47 -25.76 -11.10
CA ALA A 234 0.03 -25.71 -10.85
C ALA A 234 -0.78 -25.39 -12.11
N VAL A 235 -1.95 -26.02 -12.24
CA VAL A 235 -2.92 -25.81 -13.34
C VAL A 235 -4.29 -25.35 -12.84
N GLY A 236 -5.20 -24.97 -13.74
CA GLY A 236 -6.57 -24.56 -13.40
C GLY A 236 -6.71 -23.06 -13.09
N TYR A 237 -7.57 -22.71 -12.13
CA TYR A 237 -7.90 -21.32 -11.79
C TYR A 237 -6.84 -20.68 -10.89
N ILE A 238 -5.61 -20.52 -11.41
CA ILE A 238 -4.47 -19.97 -10.65
C ILE A 238 -4.81 -18.55 -10.16
N PRO A 239 -4.71 -18.26 -8.84
CA PRO A 239 -5.03 -16.94 -8.33
C PRO A 239 -4.05 -15.88 -8.83
N ALA A 240 -4.53 -14.64 -9.01
CA ALA A 240 -3.67 -13.49 -9.29
C ALA A 240 -2.66 -13.22 -8.14
N PRO A 241 -1.48 -12.65 -8.43
CA PRO A 241 -0.45 -12.31 -7.44
C PRO A 241 -0.95 -11.54 -6.23
N ARG A 242 -0.61 -12.05 -5.05
CA ARG A 242 -1.22 -11.65 -3.77
C ARG A 242 -0.36 -11.96 -2.56
N GLU A 243 -0.56 -11.18 -1.50
CA GLU A 243 0.09 -11.31 -0.20
C GLU A 243 -0.88 -11.01 0.96
N GLY A 244 -0.51 -11.38 2.19
CA GLY A 244 -1.35 -11.17 3.37
C GLY A 244 -2.66 -11.98 3.34
N CYS A 245 -2.70 -13.06 2.57
CA CYS A 245 -3.83 -13.98 2.46
C CYS A 245 -3.99 -14.81 3.73
N ALA A 246 -5.21 -15.30 3.98
CA ALA A 246 -5.47 -16.31 4.98
C ALA A 246 -5.49 -17.69 4.31
N ALA A 247 -4.89 -18.72 4.92
CA ALA A 247 -4.90 -20.08 4.38
C ALA A 247 -5.02 -21.17 5.45
N ALA A 248 -5.63 -22.29 5.08
CA ALA A 248 -5.72 -23.51 5.89
C ALA A 248 -5.78 -24.74 4.99
N LEU A 249 -5.28 -25.86 5.48
CA LEU A 249 -5.32 -27.15 4.81
C LEU A 249 -6.50 -27.98 5.32
N VAL A 250 -7.29 -28.55 4.41
CA VAL A 250 -8.30 -29.57 4.73
C VAL A 250 -8.02 -30.78 3.85
N ASN A 251 -7.74 -31.93 4.46
CA ASN A 251 -7.29 -33.15 3.76
C ASN A 251 -6.08 -32.88 2.84
N ASP A 252 -6.24 -33.00 1.52
CA ASP A 252 -5.22 -32.77 0.49
C ASP A 252 -5.33 -31.38 -0.16
N THR A 253 -6.14 -30.47 0.39
CA THR A 253 -6.57 -29.24 -0.28
C THR A 253 -6.29 -28.00 0.56
N ILE A 254 -5.44 -27.10 0.05
CA ILE A 254 -5.12 -25.81 0.66
C ILE A 254 -6.14 -24.78 0.20
N TYR A 255 -6.93 -24.24 1.11
CA TYR A 255 -7.81 -23.12 0.84
C TYR A 255 -7.07 -21.81 1.07
N VAL A 256 -7.25 -20.84 0.18
CA VAL A 256 -6.67 -19.50 0.26
C VAL A 256 -7.79 -18.46 0.09
N PHE A 257 -7.87 -17.52 1.02
CA PHE A 257 -8.90 -16.49 1.05
C PHE A 257 -8.29 -15.08 1.08
N GLY A 258 -8.80 -14.21 0.20
CA GLY A 258 -8.52 -12.78 0.18
C GLY A 258 -7.04 -12.41 0.00
N GLY A 259 -6.59 -11.44 0.80
CA GLY A 259 -5.25 -10.84 0.72
C GLY A 259 -5.24 -9.49 -0.02
N ARG A 260 -4.05 -9.01 -0.37
CA ARG A 260 -3.81 -7.77 -1.11
C ARG A 260 -3.14 -8.07 -2.45
N GLY A 261 -3.73 -7.58 -3.54
CA GLY A 261 -3.20 -7.74 -4.90
C GLY A 261 -2.32 -6.58 -5.36
N MET A 262 -1.77 -6.69 -6.57
CA MET A 262 -0.71 -5.81 -7.11
C MET A 262 -1.07 -4.32 -7.19
N ASN A 263 -2.36 -3.98 -7.28
CA ASN A 263 -2.85 -2.60 -7.29
C ASN A 263 -3.19 -2.05 -5.89
N GLY A 264 -2.79 -2.74 -4.81
CA GLY A 264 -3.17 -2.43 -3.43
C GLY A 264 -4.61 -2.83 -3.08
N PHE A 265 -5.40 -3.32 -4.04
CA PHE A 265 -6.76 -3.79 -3.78
C PHE A 265 -6.75 -4.98 -2.83
N ILE A 266 -7.61 -4.89 -1.82
CA ILE A 266 -7.91 -5.97 -0.89
C ILE A 266 -8.95 -6.88 -1.56
N LEU A 267 -8.77 -8.19 -1.44
CA LEU A 267 -9.52 -9.23 -2.16
C LEU A 267 -10.49 -10.00 -1.23
N ASP A 268 -11.57 -10.53 -1.79
CA ASP A 268 -12.61 -11.36 -1.16
C ASP A 268 -12.80 -12.74 -1.82
N ASP A 269 -11.93 -13.09 -2.76
CA ASP A 269 -12.00 -14.35 -3.50
C ASP A 269 -11.47 -15.54 -2.69
N LEU A 270 -12.12 -16.70 -2.88
CA LEU A 270 -11.76 -17.98 -2.28
C LEU A 270 -11.27 -18.93 -3.38
N TYR A 271 -10.09 -19.51 -3.18
CA TYR A 271 -9.56 -20.58 -4.01
C TYR A 271 -9.23 -21.81 -3.18
N ALA A 272 -9.15 -22.95 -3.86
CA ALA A 272 -8.65 -24.19 -3.31
C ALA A 272 -7.59 -24.78 -4.24
N PHE A 273 -6.39 -25.02 -3.73
CA PHE A 273 -5.33 -25.78 -4.40
C PHE A 273 -5.34 -27.21 -3.89
N ARG A 274 -5.70 -28.16 -4.76
CA ARG A 274 -5.68 -29.58 -4.43
C ARG A 274 -4.32 -30.17 -4.77
N ILE A 275 -3.59 -30.60 -3.75
CA ILE A 275 -2.17 -30.97 -3.83
C ILE A 275 -1.95 -32.16 -4.75
N LYS A 276 -2.79 -33.21 -4.65
CA LYS A 276 -2.64 -34.45 -5.42
C LYS A 276 -2.81 -34.25 -6.93
N SER A 277 -3.71 -33.37 -7.35
CA SER A 277 -3.96 -33.04 -8.76
C SER A 277 -3.22 -31.77 -9.23
N GLN A 278 -2.47 -31.12 -8.33
CA GLN A 278 -1.79 -29.84 -8.55
C GLN A 278 -2.68 -28.78 -9.21
N ARG A 279 -3.98 -28.76 -8.85
CA ARG A 279 -5.00 -27.96 -9.54
C ARG A 279 -5.65 -26.94 -8.61
N TRP A 280 -5.78 -25.72 -9.12
CA TRP A 280 -6.57 -24.65 -8.52
C TRP A 280 -8.02 -24.69 -8.97
N TYR A 281 -8.91 -24.54 -8.00
CA TYR A 281 -10.35 -24.38 -8.17
C TYR A 281 -10.80 -23.02 -7.61
N THR A 282 -11.82 -22.45 -8.24
CA THR A 282 -12.58 -21.30 -7.73
C THR A 282 -14.04 -21.71 -7.55
N PHE A 283 -14.80 -20.94 -6.78
CA PHE A 283 -16.15 -21.31 -6.37
C PHE A 283 -17.18 -20.20 -6.67
N GLN A 284 -18.39 -20.62 -7.03
CA GLN A 284 -19.54 -19.74 -7.21
C GLN A 284 -20.68 -20.23 -6.31
N ASN A 285 -21.67 -19.37 -6.04
CA ASN A 285 -22.87 -19.71 -5.24
C ASN A 285 -22.56 -20.23 -3.82
N MET A 286 -21.53 -19.68 -3.17
CA MET A 286 -21.03 -20.15 -1.87
C MET A 286 -21.80 -19.62 -0.64
N GLY A 287 -22.85 -18.81 -0.84
CA GLY A 287 -23.57 -18.10 0.23
C GLY A 287 -23.06 -16.66 0.39
N SER A 288 -23.10 -16.13 1.62
CA SER A 288 -22.53 -14.81 1.95
C SER A 288 -21.06 -14.95 2.38
N PRO A 289 -20.08 -14.65 1.50
CA PRO A 289 -18.67 -14.70 1.87
C PRO A 289 -18.29 -13.56 2.84
N PRO A 290 -17.12 -13.63 3.49
CA PRO A 290 -16.54 -12.47 4.17
C PRO A 290 -16.27 -11.32 3.19
N SER A 291 -16.41 -10.07 3.62
CA SER A 291 -15.96 -8.91 2.82
C SER A 291 -14.44 -8.91 2.61
N PRO A 292 -13.92 -8.11 1.63
CA PRO A 292 -12.50 -8.08 1.31
C PRO A 292 -11.60 -7.76 2.51
N ARG A 293 -10.64 -8.64 2.78
CA ARG A 293 -9.69 -8.50 3.90
C ARG A 293 -8.30 -9.04 3.60
N HIS A 294 -7.30 -8.42 4.23
CA HIS A 294 -5.92 -8.90 4.28
C HIS A 294 -5.40 -8.91 5.72
N GLY A 295 -4.41 -9.75 6.03
CA GLY A 295 -3.94 -9.96 7.40
C GLY A 295 -5.02 -10.55 8.32
N ALA A 296 -5.97 -11.29 7.74
CA ALA A 296 -6.97 -12.10 8.44
C ALA A 296 -6.42 -13.49 8.74
N SER A 297 -7.09 -14.22 9.63
CA SER A 297 -6.77 -15.61 9.92
C SER A 297 -7.83 -16.54 9.34
N LEU A 298 -7.41 -17.71 8.85
CA LEU A 298 -8.24 -18.82 8.40
C LEU A 298 -7.75 -20.05 9.17
N THR A 299 -8.54 -20.55 10.12
CA THR A 299 -8.14 -21.68 10.96
C THR A 299 -9.11 -22.84 10.80
N LEU A 300 -8.61 -24.04 10.56
CA LEU A 300 -9.41 -25.26 10.55
C LEU A 300 -9.67 -25.72 12.00
N ILE A 301 -10.94 -25.99 12.33
CA ILE A 301 -11.33 -26.83 13.47
C ILE A 301 -12.28 -27.92 12.94
N GLN A 302 -11.95 -29.18 13.21
CA GLN A 302 -12.67 -30.36 12.71
C GLN A 302 -12.73 -30.36 11.16
N ASN A 303 -13.90 -30.07 10.58
CA ASN A 303 -14.13 -29.96 9.13
C ASN A 303 -14.74 -28.60 8.73
N ARG A 304 -14.57 -27.58 9.58
CA ARG A 304 -15.05 -26.21 9.37
C ARG A 304 -13.88 -25.24 9.49
N MET A 305 -13.71 -24.37 8.52
CA MET A 305 -12.70 -23.31 8.61
C MET A 305 -13.34 -22.01 9.08
N PHE A 306 -12.62 -21.27 9.92
CA PHE A 306 -13.07 -20.02 10.54
C PHE A 306 -12.25 -18.86 9.99
N VAL A 307 -12.87 -17.93 9.26
CA VAL A 307 -12.27 -16.65 8.85
C VAL A 307 -12.65 -15.56 9.83
N TYR A 308 -11.65 -14.85 10.36
CA TYR A 308 -11.87 -13.78 11.32
C TYR A 308 -10.79 -12.70 11.30
N GLY A 309 -11.20 -11.49 11.69
CA GLY A 309 -10.35 -10.31 11.66
C GLY A 309 -9.93 -9.91 10.24
N GLY A 310 -8.71 -9.38 10.14
CA GLY A 310 -8.18 -8.73 8.95
C GLY A 310 -8.49 -7.24 8.90
N ASN A 311 -7.76 -6.53 8.04
CA ASN A 311 -8.03 -5.13 7.72
C ASN A 311 -8.95 -5.07 6.50
N LEU A 312 -10.09 -4.41 6.65
CA LEU A 312 -11.17 -4.36 5.67
C LEU A 312 -10.91 -3.26 4.63
N ALA A 313 -11.50 -3.39 3.44
CA ALA A 313 -11.57 -2.27 2.50
C ALA A 313 -12.44 -1.14 3.07
N ASN A 314 -11.94 0.10 3.06
CA ASN A 314 -12.63 1.27 3.57
C ASN A 314 -14.04 1.41 2.96
N GLY A 315 -15.08 1.44 3.81
CA GLY A 315 -16.39 2.02 3.50
C GLY A 315 -17.48 1.12 2.88
N LYS A 316 -17.26 -0.19 2.69
CA LYS A 316 -18.30 -1.08 2.10
C LYS A 316 -19.12 -1.93 3.09
N VAL A 317 -18.50 -2.60 4.07
CA VAL A 317 -19.20 -3.36 5.13
C VAL A 317 -18.38 -3.33 6.42
N ASP A 318 -18.97 -2.97 7.56
CA ASP A 318 -18.32 -3.15 8.88
C ASP A 318 -18.68 -4.52 9.49
N ASP A 319 -18.10 -5.58 8.92
CA ASP A 319 -18.22 -6.94 9.45
C ASP A 319 -17.04 -7.33 10.35
N GLY A 320 -16.19 -6.39 10.76
CA GLY A 320 -14.90 -6.69 11.38
C GLY A 320 -14.97 -7.47 12.70
N SER A 321 -16.14 -7.47 13.37
CA SER A 321 -16.43 -8.30 14.56
C SER A 321 -17.14 -9.64 14.26
N PHE A 322 -17.29 -10.04 13.00
CA PHE A 322 -17.86 -11.33 12.62
C PHE A 322 -16.80 -12.43 12.49
N VAL A 323 -17.22 -13.65 12.80
CA VAL A 323 -16.51 -14.88 12.46
C VAL A 323 -17.31 -15.58 11.37
N TYR A 324 -16.67 -15.80 10.23
CA TYR A 324 -17.23 -16.51 9.09
C TYR A 324 -16.82 -17.97 9.17
N ILE A 325 -17.75 -18.88 8.87
CA ILE A 325 -17.56 -20.32 8.99
C ILE A 325 -17.82 -20.94 7.62
N LEU A 326 -16.79 -21.58 7.07
CA LEU A 326 -16.83 -22.32 5.82
C LEU A 326 -16.93 -23.82 6.10
N ASP A 327 -18.10 -24.38 5.80
CA ASP A 327 -18.36 -25.81 5.90
C ASP A 327 -17.86 -26.53 4.64
N CYS A 328 -16.69 -27.18 4.77
CA CYS A 328 -16.02 -27.82 3.66
C CYS A 328 -16.74 -29.09 3.18
N SER A 329 -17.63 -29.69 3.99
CA SER A 329 -18.42 -30.88 3.59
C SER A 329 -19.43 -30.59 2.49
N LYS A 330 -19.79 -29.32 2.30
CA LYS A 330 -20.73 -28.86 1.28
C LYS A 330 -20.04 -28.49 -0.05
N ILE A 331 -18.70 -28.45 -0.06
CA ILE A 331 -17.92 -28.16 -1.27
C ILE A 331 -17.73 -29.45 -2.06
N LYS A 332 -18.11 -29.43 -3.33
CA LYS A 332 -17.93 -30.56 -4.26
C LYS A 332 -16.93 -30.18 -5.34
N TYR A 333 -16.04 -31.11 -5.65
CA TYR A 333 -15.07 -31.00 -6.73
C TYR A 333 -15.49 -31.89 -7.91
N PRO A 334 -15.13 -31.53 -9.16
CA PRO A 334 -15.29 -32.43 -10.30
C PRO A 334 -14.53 -33.75 -10.08
N PRO A 335 -15.08 -34.91 -10.47
CA PRO A 335 -14.42 -36.20 -10.33
C PRO A 335 -13.20 -36.30 -11.26
N GLU A 336 -12.13 -36.92 -10.78
CA GLU A 336 -10.82 -36.94 -11.45
C GLU A 336 -10.85 -37.55 -12.86
N ASN A 337 -11.76 -38.50 -13.11
CA ASN A 337 -11.90 -39.16 -14.42
C ASN A 337 -12.47 -38.22 -15.50
N GLU A 338 -13.38 -37.31 -15.16
CA GLU A 338 -13.94 -36.34 -16.12
C GLU A 338 -12.88 -35.31 -16.56
N ILE A 339 -11.91 -35.03 -15.70
CA ILE A 339 -10.82 -34.07 -15.97
C ILE A 339 -9.95 -34.60 -17.14
N LEU A 340 -9.60 -35.89 -17.14
CA LEU A 340 -8.82 -36.53 -18.20
C LEU A 340 -9.56 -36.59 -19.54
N GLU A 341 -10.89 -36.77 -19.56
CA GLU A 341 -11.66 -36.66 -20.80
C GLU A 341 -11.79 -35.22 -21.29
N SER A 342 -11.91 -34.27 -20.37
CA SER A 342 -11.94 -32.84 -20.68
C SER A 342 -10.62 -32.32 -21.26
N GLU A 343 -9.52 -33.05 -21.09
CA GLU A 343 -8.21 -32.74 -21.67
C GLU A 343 -7.94 -33.53 -22.97
N ARG A 344 -8.75 -34.56 -23.28
CA ARG A 344 -8.72 -35.31 -24.56
C ARG A 344 -9.67 -34.77 -25.62
N LYS A 345 -10.78 -34.15 -25.23
CA LYS A 345 -11.57 -33.28 -26.11
C LYS A 345 -10.88 -31.92 -26.13
N PRO A 346 -10.69 -31.26 -27.29
CA PRO A 346 -10.29 -29.86 -27.28
C PRO A 346 -11.40 -29.08 -26.56
N GLN A 347 -11.10 -28.57 -25.36
CA GLN A 347 -12.01 -27.65 -24.70
C GLN A 347 -12.18 -26.45 -25.62
N PHE A 348 -13.40 -26.31 -26.14
CA PHE A 348 -13.85 -25.05 -26.68
C PHE A 348 -13.62 -24.00 -25.59
N ALA A 349 -12.74 -23.03 -25.88
CA ALA A 349 -12.73 -21.80 -25.14
C ALA A 349 -14.16 -21.27 -25.16
N VAL A 350 -14.75 -21.01 -23.98
CA VAL A 350 -16.01 -20.27 -23.90
C VAL A 350 -15.74 -18.92 -24.54
N ALA A 351 -16.31 -18.72 -25.72
CA ALA A 351 -15.70 -17.82 -26.66
C ALA A 351 -15.98 -16.36 -26.33
N LEU A 352 -14.89 -15.63 -26.12
CA LEU A 352 -14.78 -14.27 -26.63
C LEU A 352 -14.68 -14.36 -28.17
N ASN A 353 -15.80 -14.66 -28.84
CA ASN A 353 -15.94 -14.44 -30.30
C ASN A 353 -15.84 -12.93 -30.54
N ASP A 354 -15.23 -12.42 -31.61
CA ASP A 354 -14.58 -12.99 -32.80
C ASP A 354 -13.76 -11.81 -33.42
N SER A 355 -12.83 -11.88 -34.39
CA SER A 355 -12.30 -12.97 -35.23
C SER A 355 -11.11 -12.47 -36.10
N LYS A 356 -10.11 -13.33 -36.35
CA LYS A 356 -9.44 -13.58 -37.67
C LYS A 356 -8.59 -12.48 -38.35
N ASP A 357 -7.59 -12.73 -39.20
CA ASP A 357 -6.89 -13.94 -39.74
C ASP A 357 -5.58 -13.44 -40.44
N ALA A 358 -4.53 -14.20 -40.83
CA ALA A 358 -4.02 -15.55 -40.52
C ALA A 358 -2.62 -15.75 -41.19
N PHE A 359 -1.94 -16.88 -40.91
CA PHE A 359 -0.78 -17.45 -41.66
C PHE A 359 0.59 -16.69 -41.57
N GLN A 360 1.80 -17.29 -41.67
CA GLN A 360 2.23 -18.69 -41.94
C GLN A 360 3.67 -19.01 -41.44
N TYR A 361 4.08 -20.28 -41.56
CA TYR A 361 5.40 -20.96 -41.39
C TYR A 361 6.72 -20.13 -41.31
N GLY A 362 7.81 -20.60 -40.66
CA GLY A 362 8.06 -21.94 -40.09
C GLY A 362 9.47 -22.16 -39.48
N VAL A 363 9.87 -23.43 -39.39
CA VAL A 363 11.04 -23.97 -38.64
C VAL A 363 12.37 -23.77 -39.39
N VAL A 364 13.51 -23.56 -38.69
CA VAL A 364 14.80 -24.31 -38.85
C VAL A 364 15.94 -23.85 -37.91
N ARG A 365 16.68 -24.88 -37.47
CA ARG A 365 17.94 -25.06 -36.70
C ARG A 365 19.02 -23.94 -36.66
N LYS A 366 19.82 -23.98 -35.57
CA LYS A 366 21.19 -23.42 -35.47
C LYS A 366 22.11 -23.96 -36.60
N PRO A 367 23.18 -23.22 -36.97
CA PRO A 367 24.51 -23.68 -36.52
C PRO A 367 25.45 -22.56 -36.05
N SER A 368 26.65 -22.98 -35.65
CA SER A 368 27.76 -22.23 -35.04
C SER A 368 28.80 -21.68 -36.03
N LEU A 369 29.60 -20.69 -35.58
CA LEU A 369 31.06 -20.53 -35.73
C LEU A 369 31.51 -19.07 -35.94
N THR A 370 32.62 -18.78 -35.27
CA THR A 370 33.46 -17.57 -35.26
C THR A 370 34.56 -17.64 -36.35
N PRO A 371 35.56 -16.74 -36.44
CA PRO A 371 35.64 -15.28 -36.17
C PRO A 371 36.31 -14.50 -37.36
N LYS A 372 36.78 -13.26 -37.10
CA LYS A 372 37.76 -12.45 -37.87
C LYS A 372 37.18 -11.73 -39.11
N SER A 373 37.65 -10.54 -39.51
CA SER A 373 38.77 -9.72 -39.01
C SER A 373 38.72 -8.24 -39.48
N GLN A 374 39.29 -7.37 -38.64
CA GLN A 374 40.18 -6.24 -38.98
C GLN A 374 39.67 -4.94 -39.68
N LEU A 375 40.03 -3.82 -39.03
CA LEU A 375 40.72 -2.62 -39.59
C LEU A 375 40.10 -1.95 -40.83
N ARG A 376 39.64 -0.69 -40.76
CA ARG A 376 40.50 0.49 -40.49
C ARG A 376 39.73 1.73 -40.01
N LYS A 377 40.32 2.41 -39.01
CA LYS A 377 40.24 3.87 -38.75
C LYS A 377 41.08 4.64 -39.80
N PRO A 378 41.26 5.97 -39.70
CA PRO A 378 40.32 7.09 -39.46
C PRO A 378 40.50 8.19 -40.55
N GLN A 379 39.92 9.38 -40.35
CA GLN A 379 40.61 10.69 -40.24
C GLN A 379 39.65 11.84 -40.63
N TYR A 380 39.42 12.81 -39.73
CA TYR A 380 39.93 14.21 -39.82
C TYR A 380 38.95 15.14 -40.60
N ILE A 381 38.79 16.45 -40.33
CA ILE A 381 39.45 17.38 -39.39
C ILE A 381 38.56 18.64 -39.19
N LYS A 382 38.57 19.24 -37.98
CA LYS A 382 38.42 20.71 -37.68
C LYS A 382 37.17 21.46 -38.24
N THR A 383 36.84 22.73 -37.99
CA THR A 383 37.04 23.83 -36.99
C THR A 383 36.02 24.92 -37.40
N SER A 384 35.63 25.95 -36.66
CA SER A 384 35.77 26.41 -35.26
C SER A 384 34.75 27.56 -35.06
N ASP A 385 34.92 28.33 -33.98
CA ASP A 385 34.57 29.75 -33.83
C ASP A 385 33.42 30.10 -32.85
N LEU A 386 33.91 30.48 -31.66
CA LEU A 386 33.35 31.40 -30.66
C LEU A 386 33.40 32.88 -31.21
N PRO A 387 33.09 33.96 -30.44
CA PRO A 387 32.82 34.07 -28.99
C PRO A 387 31.63 34.99 -28.58
N SER A 388 31.48 35.17 -27.25
CA SER A 388 31.12 36.45 -26.56
C SER A 388 29.70 37.03 -26.72
N SER A 389 29.10 37.71 -25.74
CA SER A 389 29.44 37.98 -24.31
C SER A 389 28.32 38.81 -23.63
N LEU A 390 28.13 38.65 -22.31
CA LEU A 390 27.69 39.69 -21.32
C LEU A 390 26.31 40.37 -21.57
N GLU A 391 25.57 40.94 -20.62
CA GLU A 391 25.74 41.19 -19.18
C GLU A 391 24.36 41.54 -18.53
N SER A 392 24.16 41.22 -17.24
CA SER A 392 23.31 41.97 -16.26
C SER A 392 21.81 42.30 -16.58
N HIS A 393 20.89 42.64 -15.68
CA HIS A 393 20.92 42.99 -14.25
C HIS A 393 19.69 42.43 -13.49
N SER A 394 19.81 42.34 -12.17
CA SER A 394 18.73 42.17 -11.19
C SER A 394 17.78 43.37 -11.10
N TYR A 395 16.56 43.19 -10.56
CA TYR A 395 16.08 43.94 -9.37
C TYR A 395 14.79 43.32 -8.76
N ARG A 396 14.43 43.78 -7.56
CA ARG A 396 13.47 43.15 -6.61
C ARG A 396 12.20 44.04 -6.45
N SER A 397 11.10 43.43 -5.98
CA SER A 397 9.76 43.98 -5.65
C SER A 397 9.79 45.13 -4.58
N PRO A 398 8.66 45.75 -4.10
CA PRO A 398 7.21 45.43 -4.26
C PRO A 398 6.19 46.62 -4.30
N SER A 399 4.89 46.30 -4.18
CA SER A 399 3.81 46.99 -3.37
C SER A 399 2.64 47.79 -4.02
N THR A 400 1.41 47.27 -3.75
CA THR A 400 0.14 47.90 -3.28
C THR A 400 -0.76 48.88 -4.07
N SER A 401 -2.08 48.54 -4.05
CA SER A 401 -3.27 49.35 -3.61
C SER A 401 -4.38 49.76 -4.63
N PHE A 402 -5.65 49.41 -4.26
CA PHE A 402 -6.99 50.05 -4.48
C PHE A 402 -7.41 50.59 -5.88
N SER A 403 -8.70 50.70 -6.27
CA SER A 403 -10.03 50.19 -5.84
C SER A 403 -11.07 50.41 -6.98
N ASP A 404 -12.28 49.82 -6.89
CA ASP A 404 -13.56 50.56 -6.91
C ASP A 404 -14.83 49.67 -6.97
N THR A 405 -15.99 50.29 -6.75
CA THR A 405 -17.22 49.64 -6.24
C THR A 405 -18.47 49.90 -7.09
N HIS A 406 -19.49 49.04 -7.03
CA HIS A 406 -20.80 49.40 -6.47
C HIS A 406 -21.83 48.24 -6.43
N SER A 407 -22.88 48.44 -5.64
CA SER A 407 -23.96 47.51 -5.27
C SER A 407 -25.34 47.96 -5.80
N TYR A 408 -26.37 47.10 -5.81
CA TYR A 408 -27.60 47.29 -5.01
C TYR A 408 -28.66 46.15 -5.13
N LYS A 409 -29.45 46.04 -4.05
CA LYS A 409 -30.62 45.19 -3.67
C LYS A 409 -31.86 45.26 -4.62
N SER A 410 -33.02 44.59 -4.47
CA SER A 410 -33.55 43.31 -3.90
C SER A 410 -35.11 43.35 -3.85
N LYS A 411 -35.85 42.19 -3.91
CA LYS A 411 -37.30 41.89 -3.60
C LYS A 411 -38.03 41.18 -4.79
N SER A 412 -38.60 39.96 -4.72
CA SER A 412 -39.82 39.41 -4.06
C SER A 412 -41.16 39.97 -4.60
N SER A 413 -42.26 39.24 -4.90
CA SER A 413 -42.61 37.79 -4.86
C SER A 413 -44.07 37.52 -5.38
N HIS A 414 -44.35 36.34 -5.97
CA HIS A 414 -45.68 35.65 -6.14
C HIS A 414 -46.82 36.32 -6.97
N ALA A 415 -47.81 35.65 -7.58
CA ALA A 415 -48.09 34.22 -7.96
C ALA A 415 -49.31 34.12 -8.92
N LYS A 416 -49.47 33.01 -9.69
CA LYS A 416 -50.74 32.33 -10.09
C LYS A 416 -50.56 31.21 -11.15
N GLU A 417 -51.54 30.31 -11.26
CA GLU A 417 -51.58 29.12 -12.16
C GLU A 417 -52.81 29.16 -13.14
N SER A 418 -53.20 28.17 -13.98
CA SER A 418 -52.85 26.74 -14.16
C SER A 418 -53.23 26.14 -15.56
N GLU A 419 -52.66 24.97 -15.91
CA GLU A 419 -53.18 23.90 -16.82
C GLU A 419 -53.49 24.17 -18.36
N PRO A 420 -53.70 23.15 -19.25
CA PRO A 420 -52.68 22.16 -19.70
C PRO A 420 -52.69 21.75 -21.23
N LEU A 421 -51.64 21.01 -21.67
CA LEU A 421 -51.55 20.00 -22.78
C LEU A 421 -52.06 20.26 -24.24
N THR A 422 -51.18 20.10 -25.27
CA THR A 422 -51.20 18.99 -26.28
C THR A 422 -50.36 19.18 -27.59
N LYS A 423 -49.82 18.03 -28.10
CA LYS A 423 -49.54 17.62 -29.52
C LYS A 423 -48.36 18.18 -30.36
N ILE A 424 -47.64 17.24 -30.98
CA ILE A 424 -46.61 17.41 -32.04
C ILE A 424 -47.09 16.65 -33.32
N PRO A 425 -46.90 17.15 -34.55
CA PRO A 425 -47.32 16.49 -35.79
C PRO A 425 -46.27 15.52 -36.40
N PRO A 426 -46.66 14.56 -37.27
CA PRO A 426 -45.80 13.50 -37.82
C PRO A 426 -45.05 13.88 -39.14
N PRO A 427 -44.01 13.10 -39.54
CA PRO A 427 -43.12 13.43 -40.67
C PRO A 427 -43.59 12.96 -42.06
N ARG A 428 -42.98 13.53 -43.12
CA ARG A 428 -43.23 13.20 -44.55
C ARG A 428 -42.52 11.92 -45.05
N PRO A 429 -43.02 11.29 -46.13
CA PRO A 429 -42.44 10.08 -46.72
C PRO A 429 -41.20 10.33 -47.62
N PRO A 430 -40.38 9.30 -47.90
CA PRO A 430 -39.12 9.41 -48.64
C PRO A 430 -39.29 9.37 -50.17
N ARG A 431 -38.32 9.97 -50.91
CA ARG A 431 -38.17 9.84 -52.37
C ARG A 431 -37.45 8.54 -52.76
N GLU A 432 -37.80 8.00 -53.91
CA GLU A 432 -37.17 6.81 -54.51
C GLU A 432 -35.90 7.15 -55.32
N GLY A 433 -34.99 6.16 -55.43
CA GLY A 433 -34.23 5.91 -56.66
C GLY A 433 -32.86 6.57 -56.83
N VAL A 434 -31.80 5.88 -56.39
CA VAL A 434 -30.51 5.88 -57.11
C VAL A 434 -30.04 4.44 -57.26
N THR A 435 -29.58 4.09 -58.46
CA THR A 435 -29.21 2.73 -58.87
C THR A 435 -27.84 2.31 -58.33
N LEU A 436 -27.75 1.07 -57.85
CA LEU A 436 -26.49 0.40 -57.52
C LEU A 436 -25.82 -0.09 -58.80
N ASN A 437 -24.74 0.58 -59.24
CA ASN A 437 -23.61 -0.05 -59.94
C ASN A 437 -22.43 0.92 -60.11
N ALA A 438 -21.56 0.99 -59.09
CA ALA A 438 -20.17 1.43 -59.25
C ALA A 438 -19.33 0.91 -58.07
N PHE A 439 -18.62 -0.21 -58.25
CA PHE A 439 -17.46 -0.49 -57.41
C PHE A 439 -16.40 0.58 -57.72
N LYS A 440 -16.34 1.64 -56.91
CA LYS A 440 -15.17 2.53 -56.92
C LYS A 440 -13.96 1.70 -56.54
N LYS A 441 -13.05 1.48 -57.50
CA LYS A 441 -11.66 1.10 -57.20
C LYS A 441 -11.10 2.12 -56.19
N PRO A 442 -10.23 1.69 -55.25
CA PRO A 442 -9.60 2.62 -54.30
C PRO A 442 -8.96 3.77 -55.07
N SER A 443 -9.11 4.99 -54.54
CA SER A 443 -8.59 6.17 -55.25
C SER A 443 -7.05 6.12 -55.27
N THR A 444 -6.44 6.74 -56.26
CA THR A 444 -4.98 6.84 -56.34
C THR A 444 -4.40 7.51 -55.08
N SER A 445 -5.14 8.46 -54.50
CA SER A 445 -4.82 9.14 -53.23
C SER A 445 -4.69 8.17 -52.05
N ASP A 446 -5.63 7.24 -51.87
CA ASP A 446 -5.60 6.29 -50.74
C ASP A 446 -4.38 5.36 -50.81
N LEU A 447 -3.99 4.98 -52.03
CA LEU A 447 -2.83 4.12 -52.27
C LEU A 447 -1.51 4.87 -52.10
N GLU A 448 -1.44 6.15 -52.51
CA GLU A 448 -0.30 7.03 -52.27
C GLU A 448 -0.09 7.31 -50.78
N GLU A 449 -1.16 7.58 -50.03
CA GLU A 449 -1.09 7.81 -48.58
C GLU A 449 -0.65 6.56 -47.82
N LYS A 450 -1.18 5.37 -48.18
CA LYS A 450 -0.71 4.08 -47.66
C LYS A 450 0.77 3.83 -47.98
N ASN A 451 1.20 4.13 -49.20
CA ASN A 451 2.60 3.99 -49.64
C ASN A 451 3.54 5.05 -49.04
N ARG A 452 3.00 6.15 -48.50
CA ARG A 452 3.75 7.14 -47.71
C ARG A 452 3.93 6.66 -46.27
N LEU A 453 2.86 6.19 -45.62
CA LEU A 453 2.92 5.63 -44.26
C LEU A 453 3.85 4.41 -44.17
N LEU A 454 3.84 3.52 -45.18
CA LEU A 454 4.78 2.40 -45.25
C LEU A 454 6.26 2.85 -45.33
N ARG A 455 6.55 3.94 -46.05
CA ARG A 455 7.92 4.51 -46.10
C ARG A 455 8.32 5.12 -44.76
N ASP A 456 7.42 5.84 -44.08
CA ASP A 456 7.69 6.43 -42.76
C ASP A 456 7.91 5.36 -41.67
N ILE A 457 7.21 4.22 -41.74
CA ILE A 457 7.41 3.09 -40.82
C ILE A 457 8.79 2.46 -41.06
N LEU A 458 9.13 2.14 -42.31
CA LEU A 458 10.46 1.57 -42.66
C LEU A 458 11.62 2.53 -42.31
N ALA A 459 11.41 3.84 -42.43
CA ALA A 459 12.37 4.86 -42.00
C ALA A 459 12.55 4.90 -40.46
N ARG A 460 11.50 4.60 -39.68
CA ARG A 460 11.60 4.51 -38.22
C ARG A 460 12.25 3.21 -37.76
N ASP A 461 11.95 2.10 -38.41
CA ASP A 461 12.54 0.79 -38.08
C ASP A 461 14.05 0.75 -38.36
N THR A 462 14.52 1.42 -39.42
CA THR A 462 15.96 1.56 -39.69
C THR A 462 16.67 2.38 -38.61
N VAL A 463 16.09 3.49 -38.15
CA VAL A 463 16.61 4.28 -37.01
C VAL A 463 16.64 3.46 -35.72
N ILE A 464 15.61 2.66 -35.43
CA ILE A 464 15.56 1.76 -34.27
C ILE A 464 16.65 0.68 -34.37
N ALA A 465 16.90 0.14 -35.56
CA ALA A 465 17.96 -0.84 -35.79
C ALA A 465 19.36 -0.24 -35.57
N GLU A 466 19.62 1.00 -36.01
CA GLU A 466 20.88 1.70 -35.72
C GLU A 466 21.06 2.00 -34.22
N MET A 467 19.99 2.43 -33.54
CA MET A 467 20.00 2.68 -32.10
C MET A 467 20.36 1.41 -31.32
N ARG A 468 19.82 0.25 -31.70
CA ARG A 468 20.17 -1.05 -31.11
C ARG A 468 21.62 -1.47 -31.37
N LYS A 469 22.15 -1.22 -32.56
CA LYS A 469 23.58 -1.46 -32.86
C LYS A 469 24.50 -0.61 -31.97
N LYS A 470 24.16 0.67 -31.76
CA LYS A 470 24.88 1.56 -30.84
C LYS A 470 24.79 1.05 -29.40
N GLU A 471 23.60 0.64 -28.93
CA GLU A 471 23.44 0.06 -27.59
C GLU A 471 24.31 -1.20 -27.38
N GLN A 472 24.33 -2.13 -28.33
CA GLN A 472 25.17 -3.34 -28.24
C GLN A 472 26.66 -3.01 -28.23
N TRP A 473 27.10 -2.03 -29.03
CA TRP A 473 28.50 -1.57 -29.01
C TRP A 473 28.87 -1.02 -27.62
N TRP A 474 28.05 -0.14 -27.04
CA TRP A 474 28.28 0.40 -25.70
C TRP A 474 28.24 -0.67 -24.59
N ARG A 475 27.32 -1.64 -24.64
CA ARG A 475 27.30 -2.78 -23.70
C ARG A 475 28.60 -3.59 -23.76
N THR A 476 29.19 -3.74 -24.95
CA THR A 476 30.45 -4.46 -25.14
C THR A 476 31.62 -3.66 -24.54
N GLU A 477 31.68 -2.35 -24.81
CA GLU A 477 32.75 -1.48 -24.31
C GLU A 477 32.69 -1.30 -22.78
N VAL A 478 31.50 -1.18 -22.20
CA VAL A 478 31.30 -1.16 -20.74
C VAL A 478 31.69 -2.50 -20.10
N SER A 479 31.44 -3.63 -20.78
CA SER A 479 31.92 -4.94 -20.32
C SER A 479 33.45 -5.01 -20.33
N ILE A 480 34.11 -4.51 -21.37
CA ILE A 480 35.57 -4.42 -21.45
C ILE A 480 36.14 -3.53 -20.33
N ALA A 481 35.51 -2.39 -20.05
CA ALA A 481 35.89 -1.51 -18.94
C ALA A 481 35.71 -2.19 -17.55
N ARG A 482 34.66 -2.99 -17.35
CA ARG A 482 34.47 -3.81 -16.14
C ARG A 482 35.59 -4.87 -16.01
N HIS A 483 35.94 -5.56 -17.09
CA HIS A 483 37.04 -6.56 -17.08
C HIS A 483 38.42 -5.93 -16.88
N GLY A 484 38.65 -4.70 -17.35
CA GLY A 484 39.90 -3.96 -17.10
C GLY A 484 40.12 -3.62 -15.62
N ARG A 485 39.05 -3.45 -14.84
CA ARG A 485 39.11 -3.20 -13.39
C ARG A 485 39.45 -4.44 -12.56
N ALA A 486 39.19 -5.65 -13.06
CA ALA A 486 39.39 -6.91 -12.32
C ALA A 486 40.87 -7.33 -12.11
N ARG A 487 41.85 -6.48 -12.44
CA ARG A 487 43.30 -6.73 -12.23
C ARG A 487 43.92 -5.99 -11.04
N LEU A 488 43.19 -5.10 -10.37
CA LEU A 488 43.50 -4.68 -9.00
C LEU A 488 42.29 -5.06 -8.15
N GLY A 489 42.46 -6.02 -7.24
CA GLY A 489 41.39 -6.42 -6.35
C GLY A 489 41.19 -5.39 -5.24
N ASP A 490 39.95 -4.98 -5.02
CA ASP A 490 39.30 -5.31 -3.75
C ASP A 490 37.76 -5.27 -3.84
N LEU A 491 37.14 -5.94 -2.87
CA LEU A 491 35.71 -6.07 -2.53
C LEU A 491 34.75 -4.94 -3.00
N PHE A 492 33.65 -5.26 -3.70
CA PHE A 492 32.32 -4.60 -3.56
C PHE A 492 31.17 -5.43 -4.20
N ASP A 493 29.96 -5.32 -3.64
CA ASP A 493 28.72 -6.03 -4.03
C ASP A 493 28.11 -5.55 -5.37
N ASP A 494 27.49 -6.48 -6.10
CA ASP A 494 26.67 -6.23 -7.29
C ASP A 494 25.18 -6.05 -6.91
N ASP A 495 24.68 -4.82 -6.88
CA ASP A 495 23.23 -4.53 -6.87
C ASP A 495 22.86 -3.39 -7.84
N GLU A 496 21.92 -3.66 -8.75
CA GLU A 496 21.75 -2.91 -10.00
C GLU A 496 20.73 -1.75 -9.90
N GLN A 497 20.30 -1.38 -8.68
CA GLN A 497 19.41 -0.22 -8.43
C GLN A 497 20.00 0.87 -7.52
N THR A 498 21.17 0.65 -6.92
CA THR A 498 21.85 1.67 -6.08
C THR A 498 22.70 2.65 -6.92
N GLN A 499 22.86 2.40 -8.22
CA GLN A 499 23.79 3.15 -9.09
C GLN A 499 23.33 4.57 -9.49
N ASP A 500 22.03 4.89 -9.41
CA ASP A 500 21.52 6.23 -9.76
C ASP A 500 21.55 7.22 -8.56
N ALA A 501 21.82 6.77 -7.33
CA ALA A 501 21.78 7.59 -6.11
C ALA A 501 23.13 7.77 -5.39
N HIS A 502 24.09 6.85 -5.58
CA HIS A 502 25.44 6.92 -4.98
C HIS A 502 26.56 7.08 -6.01
N LEU A 503 26.33 7.90 -7.05
CA LEU A 503 27.34 8.28 -8.05
C LEU A 503 27.87 9.70 -7.86
N PHE A 504 28.06 10.11 -6.60
CA PHE A 504 28.66 11.39 -6.20
C PHE A 504 29.94 11.19 -5.39
N ASP A 505 30.96 10.62 -6.03
CA ASP A 505 32.35 10.97 -5.70
C ASP A 505 33.22 10.86 -6.97
N PHE A 506 33.38 11.97 -7.66
CA PHE A 506 34.30 12.11 -8.79
C PHE A 506 35.22 13.30 -8.53
N ARG A 507 36.52 13.04 -8.49
CA ARG A 507 37.56 14.07 -8.47
C ARG A 507 37.39 15.03 -9.65
N GLU A 508 37.74 16.28 -9.41
CA GLU A 508 37.68 17.39 -10.37
C GLU A 508 38.31 17.01 -11.73
N GLY A 509 37.55 17.11 -12.83
CA GLY A 509 38.13 16.91 -14.17
C GLY A 509 37.19 16.77 -15.38
N GLU A 510 36.04 16.09 -15.29
CA GLU A 510 35.29 15.64 -16.49
C GLU A 510 33.80 16.03 -16.53
N ASN A 511 33.49 17.30 -16.81
CA ASN A 511 32.11 17.81 -16.89
C ASN A 511 31.26 17.21 -18.04
N ASP A 512 31.85 16.85 -19.17
CA ASP A 512 31.09 16.46 -20.37
C ASP A 512 30.32 15.14 -20.23
N LYS A 513 30.84 14.20 -19.43
CA LYS A 513 30.19 12.90 -19.18
C LYS A 513 28.92 13.05 -18.35
N LEU A 514 28.89 14.00 -17.40
CA LEU A 514 27.72 14.31 -16.59
C LEU A 514 26.60 14.94 -17.43
N LEU A 515 26.95 15.79 -18.40
CA LEU A 515 25.99 16.40 -19.32
C LEU A 515 25.34 15.36 -20.23
N LEU A 516 26.14 14.45 -20.81
CA LEU A 516 25.66 13.32 -21.63
C LEU A 516 24.74 12.38 -20.85
N PHE A 517 25.07 12.06 -19.59
CA PHE A 517 24.22 11.21 -18.74
C PHE A 517 22.86 11.87 -18.45
N LYS A 518 22.84 13.17 -18.10
CA LYS A 518 21.61 13.94 -17.89
C LYS A 518 20.74 14.00 -19.16
N GLN A 519 21.34 14.20 -20.33
CA GLN A 519 20.63 14.17 -21.62
C GLN A 519 20.01 12.79 -21.90
N LEU A 520 20.74 11.70 -21.63
CA LEU A 520 20.26 10.34 -21.87
C LEU A 520 19.14 9.92 -20.90
N ALA A 521 19.24 10.31 -19.63
CA ALA A 521 18.17 10.13 -18.64
C ALA A 521 16.89 10.90 -19.05
N SER A 522 17.03 12.14 -19.52
CA SER A 522 15.92 12.95 -20.04
C SER A 522 15.25 12.28 -21.26
N ALA A 523 16.04 11.88 -22.26
CA ALA A 523 15.53 11.19 -23.45
C ALA A 523 14.79 9.88 -23.11
N LYS A 524 15.28 9.11 -22.13
CA LYS A 524 14.63 7.88 -21.63
C LYS A 524 13.29 8.19 -20.94
N ALA A 525 13.17 9.32 -20.24
CA ALA A 525 11.91 9.78 -19.67
C ALA A 525 10.91 10.24 -20.74
N GLU A 526 11.36 10.97 -21.77
CA GLU A 526 10.52 11.37 -22.90
C GLU A 526 10.00 10.19 -23.71
N ILE A 527 10.83 9.17 -23.97
CA ILE A 527 10.41 7.94 -24.64
C ILE A 527 9.32 7.21 -23.84
N ARG A 528 9.43 7.13 -22.51
CA ARG A 528 8.37 6.56 -21.64
C ARG A 528 7.07 7.38 -21.73
N LYS A 529 7.17 8.71 -21.74
CA LYS A 529 6.03 9.63 -21.85
C LYS A 529 5.33 9.51 -23.21
N MET A 530 6.09 9.42 -24.30
CA MET A 530 5.56 9.16 -25.66
C MET A 530 4.88 7.79 -25.74
N LYS A 531 5.51 6.73 -25.20
CA LYS A 531 4.90 5.37 -25.19
C LYS A 531 3.55 5.36 -24.48
N SER A 532 3.46 5.94 -23.27
CA SER A 532 2.18 6.02 -22.54
C SER A 532 1.13 6.90 -23.25
N SER A 533 1.55 7.88 -24.05
CA SER A 533 0.64 8.68 -24.89
C SER A 533 0.10 7.87 -26.06
N ILE A 534 0.95 7.09 -26.73
CA ILE A 534 0.58 6.23 -27.86
C ILE A 534 -0.36 5.12 -27.40
N GLU A 535 -0.07 4.45 -26.27
CA GLU A 535 -0.93 3.42 -25.67
C GLU A 535 -2.35 3.99 -25.42
N LYS A 536 -2.47 5.15 -24.78
CA LYS A 536 -3.76 5.81 -24.51
C LYS A 536 -4.52 6.25 -25.77
N GLN A 537 -3.81 6.69 -26.81
CA GLN A 537 -4.44 7.02 -28.09
C GLN A 537 -4.92 5.77 -28.82
N THR A 538 -4.17 4.67 -28.73
CA THR A 538 -4.52 3.37 -29.32
C THR A 538 -5.77 2.80 -28.65
N ASP A 539 -5.85 2.82 -27.32
CA ASP A 539 -7.03 2.37 -26.57
C ASP A 539 -8.29 3.17 -26.96
N SER A 540 -8.18 4.49 -27.10
CA SER A 540 -9.30 5.34 -27.54
C SER A 540 -9.76 4.97 -28.96
N MET A 541 -8.82 4.80 -29.88
CA MET A 541 -9.10 4.48 -31.28
C MET A 541 -9.74 3.09 -31.45
N ILE A 542 -9.35 2.11 -30.62
CA ILE A 542 -9.98 0.78 -30.58
C ILE A 542 -11.44 0.88 -30.11
N GLN A 543 -11.72 1.67 -29.07
CA GLN A 543 -13.10 1.87 -28.58
C GLN A 543 -14.00 2.54 -29.63
N ASP A 544 -13.48 3.55 -30.34
CA ASP A 544 -14.23 4.22 -31.41
C ASP A 544 -14.48 3.29 -32.61
N LEU A 545 -13.52 2.41 -32.96
CA LEU A 545 -13.71 1.36 -33.97
C LEU A 545 -14.81 0.37 -33.59
N LEU A 546 -14.79 -0.18 -32.37
CA LEU A 546 -15.82 -1.11 -31.87
C LEU A 546 -17.21 -0.45 -31.88
N LYS A 547 -17.29 0.85 -31.55
CA LYS A 547 -18.53 1.64 -31.63
C LYS A 547 -19.00 1.83 -33.08
N GLN A 548 -18.11 2.03 -34.04
CA GLN A 548 -18.48 2.09 -35.47
C GLN A 548 -18.93 0.72 -36.01
N GLU A 549 -18.26 -0.37 -35.62
CA GLU A 549 -18.64 -1.72 -36.06
C GLU A 549 -20.00 -2.17 -35.53
N THR A 550 -20.32 -1.86 -34.26
CA THR A 550 -21.65 -2.15 -33.69
C THR A 550 -22.76 -1.36 -34.40
N ILE A 551 -22.54 -0.08 -34.70
CA ILE A 551 -23.46 0.72 -35.53
C ILE A 551 -23.64 0.07 -36.91
N ARG A 552 -22.54 -0.28 -37.59
CA ARG A 552 -22.57 -0.92 -38.92
C ARG A 552 -23.31 -2.26 -38.91
N ALA A 553 -23.06 -3.10 -37.91
CA ALA A 553 -23.71 -4.41 -37.76
C ALA A 553 -25.23 -4.28 -37.54
N THR A 554 -25.67 -3.29 -36.75
CA THR A 554 -27.12 -3.04 -36.57
C THR A 554 -27.77 -2.53 -37.86
N ALA A 555 -27.15 -1.58 -38.57
CA ALA A 555 -27.66 -1.07 -39.84
C ALA A 555 -27.77 -2.19 -40.92
N LEU A 556 -26.81 -3.11 -40.98
CA LEU A 556 -26.85 -4.26 -41.89
C LEU A 556 -28.00 -5.24 -41.55
N LYS A 557 -28.26 -5.50 -40.26
CA LYS A 557 -29.40 -6.31 -39.81
C LYS A 557 -30.75 -5.68 -40.18
N GLU A 558 -30.88 -4.36 -40.05
CA GLU A 558 -32.10 -3.64 -40.45
C GLU A 558 -32.30 -3.64 -41.96
N ALA A 559 -31.26 -3.40 -42.74
CA ALA A 559 -31.31 -3.51 -44.20
C ALA A 559 -31.70 -4.92 -44.67
N ALA A 560 -31.22 -5.97 -44.00
CA ALA A 560 -31.60 -7.35 -44.29
C ALA A 560 -33.09 -7.61 -44.00
N TYR A 561 -33.61 -7.15 -42.85
CA TYR A 561 -35.04 -7.24 -42.51
C TYR A 561 -35.92 -6.55 -43.56
N TYR A 562 -35.64 -5.29 -43.91
CA TYR A 562 -36.43 -4.56 -44.91
C TYR A 562 -36.38 -5.23 -46.30
N LYS A 563 -35.23 -5.79 -46.69
CA LYS A 563 -35.08 -6.55 -47.95
C LYS A 563 -35.91 -7.83 -47.95
N SER A 564 -35.91 -8.60 -46.87
CA SER A 564 -36.74 -9.81 -46.72
C SER A 564 -38.23 -9.49 -46.72
N LYS A 565 -38.64 -8.48 -45.95
CA LYS A 565 -40.04 -8.00 -45.90
C LYS A 565 -40.54 -7.52 -47.28
N TYR A 566 -39.72 -6.76 -48.01
CA TYR A 566 -40.04 -6.35 -49.39
C TYR A 566 -40.22 -7.56 -50.32
N LYS A 567 -39.35 -8.57 -50.22
CA LYS A 567 -39.47 -9.81 -51.04
C LYS A 567 -40.77 -10.55 -50.76
N ALA A 568 -41.15 -10.71 -49.48
CA ALA A 568 -42.40 -11.37 -49.07
C ALA A 568 -43.66 -10.59 -49.49
N LEU A 569 -43.63 -9.26 -49.38
CA LEU A 569 -44.70 -8.40 -49.90
C LEU A 569 -44.84 -8.50 -51.42
N LYS A 570 -43.72 -8.54 -52.15
CA LYS A 570 -43.71 -8.68 -53.62
C LYS A 570 -44.27 -10.02 -54.09
N SER A 571 -44.07 -11.10 -53.35
CA SER A 571 -44.69 -12.41 -53.61
C SER A 571 -46.13 -12.53 -53.09
N LYS A 572 -46.70 -11.47 -52.49
CA LYS A 572 -48.02 -11.47 -51.81
C LYS A 572 -48.15 -12.51 -50.70
N ASP A 573 -47.04 -12.98 -50.13
CA ASP A 573 -47.02 -13.98 -49.07
C ASP A 573 -47.32 -13.32 -47.71
N LYS A 574 -48.59 -13.33 -47.32
CA LYS A 574 -49.04 -12.75 -46.05
C LYS A 574 -48.46 -13.49 -44.83
N THR A 575 -48.20 -14.80 -44.95
CA THR A 575 -47.66 -15.62 -43.86
C THR A 575 -46.20 -15.31 -43.57
N ALA A 576 -45.36 -15.19 -44.60
CA ALA A 576 -43.97 -14.78 -44.45
C ALA A 576 -43.82 -13.34 -43.91
N VAL A 577 -44.72 -12.42 -44.29
CA VAL A 577 -44.72 -11.05 -43.72
C VAL A 577 -45.06 -11.06 -42.24
N ALA A 578 -46.08 -11.81 -41.81
CA ALA A 578 -46.46 -11.90 -40.41
C ALA A 578 -45.33 -12.48 -39.54
N LEU A 579 -44.65 -13.53 -40.04
CA LEU A 579 -43.55 -14.18 -39.34
C LEU A 579 -42.34 -13.24 -39.16
N LEU A 580 -41.96 -12.50 -40.21
CA LEU A 580 -40.90 -11.48 -40.15
C LEU A 580 -41.23 -10.33 -39.19
N GLU A 581 -42.49 -9.90 -39.09
CA GLU A 581 -42.90 -8.89 -38.10
C GLU A 581 -42.79 -9.41 -36.66
N THR A 582 -43.19 -10.66 -36.41
CA THR A 582 -43.05 -11.26 -35.08
C THR A 582 -41.58 -11.40 -34.66
N GLU A 583 -40.69 -11.85 -35.55
CA GLU A 583 -39.24 -11.88 -35.31
C GLU A 583 -38.67 -10.47 -35.02
N ARG A 584 -39.18 -9.44 -35.71
CA ARG A 584 -38.73 -8.05 -35.50
C ARG A 584 -39.20 -7.48 -34.17
N VAL A 585 -40.41 -7.81 -33.72
CA VAL A 585 -40.91 -7.42 -32.39
C VAL A 585 -40.03 -8.05 -31.31
N GLU A 586 -39.78 -9.36 -31.36
CA GLU A 586 -38.93 -10.06 -30.40
C GLU A 586 -37.51 -9.48 -30.35
N PHE A 587 -36.90 -9.21 -31.51
CA PHE A 587 -35.59 -8.56 -31.59
C PHE A 587 -35.57 -7.17 -30.93
N LEU A 588 -36.59 -6.35 -31.15
CA LEU A 588 -36.69 -5.02 -30.57
C LEU A 588 -36.95 -5.05 -29.05
N GLU A 589 -37.76 -6.00 -28.57
CA GLU A 589 -37.96 -6.22 -27.15
C GLU A 589 -36.66 -6.64 -26.44
N ASN A 590 -35.88 -7.53 -27.05
CA ASN A 590 -34.61 -7.96 -26.48
C ASN A 590 -33.58 -6.82 -26.45
N LYS A 591 -33.47 -6.02 -27.53
CA LYS A 591 -32.64 -4.80 -27.54
C LYS A 591 -33.10 -3.77 -26.49
N LEU A 592 -34.40 -3.68 -26.22
CA LEU A 592 -34.95 -2.78 -25.19
C LEU A 592 -34.68 -3.28 -23.77
N LYS A 593 -34.68 -4.61 -23.54
CA LYS A 593 -34.23 -5.23 -22.28
C LYS A 593 -32.75 -4.94 -22.02
N GLU A 594 -31.89 -5.15 -23.02
CA GLU A 594 -30.45 -4.83 -22.95
C GLU A 594 -30.20 -3.36 -22.61
N ALA A 595 -30.87 -2.43 -23.29
CA ALA A 595 -30.73 -1.00 -23.05
C ALA A 595 -31.21 -0.58 -21.63
N ARG A 596 -32.23 -1.25 -21.08
CA ARG A 596 -32.64 -1.04 -19.68
C ARG A 596 -31.57 -1.53 -18.69
N ILE A 597 -31.03 -2.73 -18.90
CA ILE A 597 -29.94 -3.27 -18.07
C ILE A 597 -28.72 -2.35 -18.08
N GLN A 598 -28.32 -1.83 -19.25
CA GLN A 598 -27.23 -0.85 -19.36
C GLN A 598 -27.54 0.46 -18.63
N LYS A 599 -28.76 0.99 -18.74
CA LYS A 599 -29.19 2.19 -17.99
C LYS A 599 -29.11 1.96 -16.48
N ASP A 600 -29.57 0.82 -16.00
CA ASP A 600 -29.58 0.51 -14.57
C ASP A 600 -28.15 0.30 -14.04
N GLN A 601 -27.25 -0.31 -14.82
CA GLN A 601 -25.82 -0.36 -14.53
C GLN A 601 -25.19 1.04 -14.44
N ILE A 602 -25.50 1.95 -15.37
CA ILE A 602 -25.02 3.34 -15.34
C ILE A 602 -25.54 4.09 -14.11
N ASN A 603 -26.81 3.89 -13.73
CA ASN A 603 -27.38 4.48 -12.51
C ASN A 603 -26.68 3.99 -11.23
N ILE A 604 -26.34 2.69 -11.16
CA ILE A 604 -25.57 2.13 -10.04
C ILE A 604 -24.17 2.76 -9.98
N MET A 605 -23.48 2.89 -11.12
CA MET A 605 -22.17 3.55 -11.19
C MET A 605 -22.26 5.04 -10.78
N LEU A 606 -23.31 5.75 -11.18
CA LEU A 606 -23.54 7.14 -10.80
C LEU A 606 -23.72 7.30 -9.28
N LEU A 607 -24.49 6.42 -8.65
CA LEU A 607 -24.68 6.39 -7.19
C LEU A 607 -23.37 6.08 -6.46
N GLU A 608 -22.54 5.15 -6.96
CA GLU A 608 -21.24 4.85 -6.36
C GLU A 608 -20.26 6.05 -6.47
N VAL A 609 -20.26 6.75 -7.61
CA VAL A 609 -19.47 7.99 -7.78
C VAL A 609 -19.96 9.12 -6.87
N GLN A 610 -21.28 9.27 -6.69
CA GLN A 610 -21.86 10.24 -5.76
C GLN A 610 -21.49 9.93 -4.31
N LYS A 611 -21.61 8.67 -3.87
CA LYS A 611 -21.20 8.23 -2.52
C LYS A 611 -19.72 8.53 -2.28
N ARG A 612 -18.85 8.16 -3.22
CA ARG A 612 -17.41 8.41 -3.12
C ARG A 612 -17.10 9.91 -3.04
N SER A 613 -17.78 10.74 -3.82
CA SER A 613 -17.61 12.20 -3.75
C SER A 613 -18.03 12.81 -2.40
N GLN A 614 -18.95 12.18 -1.66
CA GLN A 614 -19.33 12.60 -0.30
C GLN A 614 -18.30 12.12 0.73
N GLU A 615 -17.81 10.89 0.59
CA GLU A 615 -16.74 10.33 1.43
C GLU A 615 -15.44 11.14 1.30
N ASP A 616 -15.05 11.54 0.09
CA ASP A 616 -13.90 12.41 -0.18
C ASP A 616 -14.08 13.81 0.45
N GLN A 617 -15.30 14.38 0.42
CA GLN A 617 -15.61 15.68 1.04
C GLN A 617 -15.52 15.62 2.57
N SER A 618 -16.12 14.60 3.20
CA SER A 618 -16.08 14.42 4.65
C SER A 618 -14.65 14.15 5.15
N SER A 619 -13.88 13.34 4.42
CA SER A 619 -12.48 13.07 4.74
C SER A 619 -11.62 14.34 4.72
N ARG A 620 -11.86 15.24 3.75
CA ARG A 620 -11.19 16.53 3.67
C ARG A 620 -11.55 17.45 4.85
N GLN A 621 -12.84 17.55 5.22
CA GLN A 621 -13.27 18.37 6.36
C GLN A 621 -12.59 17.92 7.66
N LEU A 622 -12.53 16.61 7.90
CA LEU A 622 -11.83 16.05 9.06
C LEU A 622 -10.32 16.35 9.05
N ALA A 623 -9.67 16.37 7.88
CA ALA A 623 -8.26 16.75 7.77
C ALA A 623 -8.04 18.26 8.02
N GLU A 624 -8.94 19.12 7.54
CA GLU A 624 -8.93 20.57 7.80
C GLU A 624 -9.16 20.89 9.29
N GLU A 625 -10.10 20.19 9.94
CA GLU A 625 -10.33 20.30 11.39
C GLU A 625 -9.11 19.86 12.21
N ARG A 626 -8.49 18.71 11.87
CA ARG A 626 -7.27 18.25 12.54
C ARG A 626 -6.12 19.24 12.42
N ALA A 627 -5.87 19.76 11.21
CA ALA A 627 -4.82 20.75 10.99
C ALA A 627 -5.06 22.03 11.79
N SER A 628 -6.32 22.49 11.89
CA SER A 628 -6.72 23.64 12.70
C SER A 628 -6.49 23.41 14.20
N VAL A 629 -6.87 22.24 14.73
CA VAL A 629 -6.66 21.89 16.14
C VAL A 629 -5.17 21.74 16.47
N ALA A 630 -4.38 21.13 15.57
CA ALA A 630 -2.93 21.03 15.72
C ALA A 630 -2.25 22.41 15.72
N GLN A 631 -2.71 23.33 14.85
CA GLN A 631 -2.23 24.71 14.80
C GLN A 631 -2.44 25.42 16.15
N GLN A 632 -3.67 25.38 16.68
CA GLN A 632 -4.00 26.01 17.97
C GLN A 632 -3.16 25.44 19.12
N GLN A 633 -2.84 24.14 19.10
CA GLN A 633 -1.96 23.54 20.11
C GLN A 633 -0.50 24.01 19.99
N SER A 634 0.02 24.20 18.77
CA SER A 634 1.34 24.82 18.54
C SER A 634 1.37 26.27 19.02
N GLU A 635 0.36 27.06 18.67
CA GLU A 635 0.26 28.47 19.08
C GLU A 635 0.25 28.62 20.61
N MET A 636 -0.59 27.84 21.32
CA MET A 636 -0.62 27.84 22.79
C MET A 636 0.72 27.39 23.43
N ALA A 637 1.41 26.40 22.84
CA ALA A 637 2.72 25.97 23.33
C ALA A 637 3.79 27.05 23.13
N GLN A 638 3.74 27.75 22.00
CA GLN A 638 4.65 28.86 21.69
C GLN A 638 4.45 30.05 22.65
N GLU A 639 3.21 30.42 22.93
CA GLU A 639 2.87 31.46 23.92
C GLU A 639 3.40 31.10 25.32
N ALA A 640 3.22 29.85 25.76
CA ALA A 640 3.70 29.37 27.06
C ALA A 640 5.25 29.39 27.17
N HIS A 641 5.95 28.99 26.10
CA HIS A 641 7.41 29.07 26.03
C HIS A 641 7.90 30.54 26.08
N GLN A 642 7.29 31.44 25.28
CA GLN A 642 7.64 32.86 25.28
C GLN A 642 7.41 33.53 26.65
N ALA A 643 6.29 33.24 27.30
CA ALA A 643 5.99 33.75 28.65
C ALA A 643 7.01 33.28 29.71
N THR A 644 7.68 32.15 29.48
CA THR A 644 8.72 31.61 30.38
C THR A 644 10.08 32.26 30.12
N LEU A 645 10.44 32.49 28.85
CA LEU A 645 11.62 33.30 28.48
C LEU A 645 11.56 34.72 29.09
N GLU A 646 10.39 35.35 29.13
CA GLU A 646 10.22 36.65 29.78
C GLU A 646 10.47 36.62 31.30
N LYS A 647 10.07 35.53 31.98
CA LYS A 647 10.35 35.36 33.43
C LYS A 647 11.85 35.21 33.68
N ILE A 648 12.50 34.35 32.88
CA ILE A 648 13.96 34.14 32.92
C ILE A 648 14.70 35.47 32.73
N SER A 649 14.33 36.26 31.71
CA SER A 649 14.90 37.59 31.45
C SER A 649 14.75 38.55 32.63
N LYS A 650 13.57 38.57 33.28
CA LYS A 650 13.32 39.37 34.49
C LYS A 650 14.24 38.94 35.64
N ILE A 651 14.41 37.64 35.89
CA ILE A 651 15.27 37.11 36.95
C ILE A 651 16.75 37.42 36.68
N TYR A 652 17.25 37.21 35.46
CA TYR A 652 18.61 37.63 35.07
C TYR A 652 18.84 39.13 35.33
N SER A 653 17.86 39.99 35.00
CA SER A 653 17.96 41.43 35.25
C SER A 653 18.03 41.78 36.75
N GLN A 654 17.45 40.97 37.63
CA GLN A 654 17.50 41.14 39.08
C GLN A 654 18.84 40.64 39.66
N ILE A 655 19.34 39.50 39.18
CA ILE A 655 20.66 38.97 39.55
C ILE A 655 21.75 39.99 39.20
N LEU A 656 21.76 40.53 37.98
CA LEU A 656 22.78 41.52 37.56
C LEU A 656 22.74 42.80 38.43
N LYS A 657 21.56 43.27 38.84
CA LYS A 657 21.40 44.44 39.72
C LYS A 657 21.88 44.16 41.16
N THR A 658 21.53 43.01 41.71
CA THR A 658 21.94 42.62 43.07
C THR A 658 23.43 42.30 43.14
N GLU A 659 24.00 41.70 42.09
CA GLU A 659 25.44 41.44 41.97
C GLU A 659 26.25 42.74 41.87
N ALA A 660 25.83 43.69 41.03
CA ALA A 660 26.47 45.01 40.93
C ALA A 660 26.54 45.70 42.30
N LYS A 661 25.43 45.68 43.06
CA LYS A 661 25.38 46.21 44.43
C LYS A 661 26.32 45.46 45.38
N CYS A 662 26.38 44.12 45.32
CA CYS A 662 27.31 43.33 46.13
C CYS A 662 28.78 43.67 45.84
N ARG A 663 29.13 43.95 44.58
CA ARG A 663 30.47 44.39 44.15
C ARG A 663 30.79 45.79 44.71
N GLU A 664 29.87 46.74 44.61
CA GLU A 664 30.03 48.08 45.22
C GLU A 664 30.22 48.00 46.74
N ASP A 665 29.37 47.23 47.43
CA ASP A 665 29.44 47.10 48.89
C ASP A 665 30.71 46.36 49.33
N ALA A 666 31.24 45.42 48.52
CA ALA A 666 32.54 44.80 48.76
C ALA A 666 33.71 45.81 48.65
N VAL A 667 33.67 46.73 47.66
CA VAL A 667 34.67 47.81 47.54
C VAL A 667 34.60 48.77 48.73
N LYS A 668 33.40 49.10 49.22
CA LYS A 668 33.21 49.91 50.45
C LYS A 668 33.82 49.22 51.68
N ILE A 669 33.59 47.91 51.85
CA ILE A 669 34.16 47.11 52.95
C ILE A 669 35.70 47.05 52.87
N ALA A 670 36.27 46.89 51.67
CA ALA A 670 37.72 46.92 51.47
C ALA A 670 38.32 48.29 51.83
N ASN A 671 37.69 49.38 51.38
CA ASN A 671 38.12 50.75 51.71
C ASN A 671 38.05 51.05 53.21
N LEU A 672 36.98 50.63 53.90
CA LEU A 672 36.87 50.75 55.36
C LEU A 672 37.92 49.89 56.10
N SER A 673 38.22 48.69 55.58
CA SER A 673 39.26 47.83 56.15
C SER A 673 40.65 48.44 56.02
N ASN A 674 40.97 49.05 54.87
CA ASN A 674 42.24 49.75 54.66
C ASN A 674 42.36 50.99 55.56
N LYS A 675 41.27 51.76 55.74
CA LYS A 675 41.25 52.88 56.71
C LYS A 675 41.52 52.40 58.14
N LEU A 676 40.88 51.30 58.55
CA LEU A 676 41.07 50.71 59.88
C LEU A 676 42.52 50.28 60.10
N VAL A 677 43.14 49.59 59.13
CA VAL A 677 44.55 49.17 59.19
C VAL A 677 45.49 50.37 59.28
N ASN A 678 45.26 51.41 58.48
CA ASN A 678 46.09 52.61 58.50
C ASN A 678 46.00 53.34 59.85
N GLN A 679 44.80 53.46 60.44
CA GLN A 679 44.61 54.08 61.76
C GLN A 679 45.22 53.26 62.90
N LEU A 680 45.21 51.93 62.81
CA LEU A 680 45.92 51.04 63.75
C LEU A 680 47.46 51.16 63.66
N SER A 681 47.98 51.79 62.60
CA SER A 681 49.43 52.02 62.39
C SER A 681 49.90 53.45 62.69
N SER A 682 49.00 54.35 63.09
CA SER A 682 49.30 55.76 63.43
C SER A 682 49.02 56.02 64.91
N GLU A 683 50.02 56.48 65.67
CA GLU A 683 49.91 56.83 67.10
C GLU A 683 49.22 58.19 67.34
N GLU A 684 48.11 58.47 66.63
CA GLU A 684 47.28 59.68 66.85
C GLU A 684 45.91 59.29 67.41
N ASP A 685 45.61 59.74 68.65
CA ASP A 685 44.32 59.60 69.32
C ASP A 685 43.25 60.48 68.66
N ASN A 686 42.78 60.11 67.46
CA ASN A 686 41.65 60.77 66.84
C ASN A 686 40.82 59.87 65.92
N ILE A 687 39.49 59.97 66.07
CA ILE A 687 38.40 59.19 65.45
C ILE A 687 38.11 57.85 66.14
N ASP A 688 36.83 57.64 66.43
CA ASP A 688 36.30 56.48 67.17
C ASP A 688 36.41 55.18 66.35
N LEU A 689 37.45 54.38 66.68
CA LEU A 689 37.70 53.04 66.12
C LEU A 689 36.49 52.10 66.28
N SER A 690 35.61 52.31 67.26
CA SER A 690 34.40 51.50 67.44
C SER A 690 33.33 51.82 66.39
N GLU A 691 33.18 53.10 66.01
CA GLU A 691 32.21 53.52 65.00
C GLU A 691 32.56 52.94 63.62
N LEU A 692 33.85 52.98 63.24
CA LEU A 692 34.32 52.43 61.96
C LEU A 692 34.10 50.91 61.88
N HIS A 693 34.33 50.19 62.99
CA HIS A 693 34.02 48.76 63.11
C HIS A 693 32.51 48.48 62.95
N ILE A 694 31.65 49.27 63.60
CA ILE A 694 30.19 49.13 63.52
C ILE A 694 29.70 49.39 62.09
N GLN A 695 30.23 50.41 61.41
CA GLN A 695 29.88 50.71 60.01
C GLN A 695 30.32 49.57 59.07
N LYS A 696 31.54 49.02 59.25
CA LYS A 696 32.03 47.85 58.51
C LYS A 696 31.13 46.63 58.73
N ALA A 697 30.86 46.25 59.98
CA ALA A 697 30.05 45.07 60.32
C ALA A 697 28.61 45.18 59.78
N ARG A 698 28.02 46.38 59.78
CA ARG A 698 26.71 46.65 59.15
C ARG A 698 26.73 46.43 57.64
N LEU A 699 27.75 46.91 56.94
CA LEU A 699 27.90 46.70 55.50
C LEU A 699 28.18 45.23 55.15
N GLU A 700 28.98 44.52 55.96
CA GLU A 700 29.22 43.09 55.80
C GLU A 700 27.92 42.29 55.95
N ALA A 701 27.09 42.59 56.95
CA ALA A 701 25.78 41.95 57.12
C ALA A 701 24.82 42.22 55.94
N VAL A 702 24.82 43.44 55.38
CA VAL A 702 24.03 43.78 54.18
C VAL A 702 24.55 43.04 52.94
N ASN A 703 25.87 42.94 52.74
CA ASN A 703 26.48 42.23 51.62
C ASN A 703 26.19 40.71 51.70
N ILE A 704 26.30 40.11 52.90
CA ILE A 704 25.90 38.71 53.13
C ILE A 704 24.42 38.50 52.78
N LYS A 705 23.52 39.42 53.18
CA LYS A 705 22.10 39.34 52.84
C LYS A 705 21.86 39.37 51.32
N SER A 706 22.50 40.28 50.59
CA SER A 706 22.34 40.35 49.13
C SER A 706 23.03 39.20 48.38
N ARG A 707 24.09 38.59 48.93
CA ARG A 707 24.62 37.32 48.41
C ARG A 707 23.64 36.16 48.58
N ASN A 708 22.97 36.05 49.73
CA ASN A 708 21.94 35.04 49.94
C ASN A 708 20.73 35.26 49.01
N GLU A 709 20.38 36.51 48.73
CA GLU A 709 19.35 36.87 47.74
C GLU A 709 19.73 36.42 46.32
N ILE A 710 20.99 36.58 45.90
CA ILE A 710 21.50 36.05 44.63
C ILE A 710 21.39 34.53 44.56
N VAL A 711 21.73 33.81 45.64
CA VAL A 711 21.61 32.33 45.68
C VAL A 711 20.14 31.88 45.48
N ILE A 712 19.18 32.57 46.10
CA ILE A 712 17.75 32.27 45.92
C ILE A 712 17.31 32.57 44.47
N LEU A 713 17.74 33.69 43.89
CA LEU A 713 17.44 34.03 42.49
C LEU A 713 18.05 33.04 41.50
N LEU A 714 19.25 32.51 41.78
CA LEU A 714 19.89 31.47 40.96
C LEU A 714 19.12 30.14 41.01
N GLN A 715 18.59 29.73 42.18
CA GLN A 715 17.73 28.55 42.28
C GLN A 715 16.39 28.73 41.55
N GLN A 716 15.82 29.94 41.57
CA GLN A 716 14.62 30.26 40.79
C GLN A 716 14.90 30.28 39.28
N LEU A 717 16.09 30.75 38.89
CA LEU A 717 16.54 30.74 37.50
C LEU A 717 16.70 29.31 36.98
N GLU A 718 17.41 28.44 37.72
CA GLU A 718 17.60 27.01 37.40
C GLU A 718 16.25 26.33 37.15
N LYS A 719 15.31 26.45 38.09
CA LYS A 719 13.95 25.90 37.96
C LYS A 719 13.20 26.42 36.72
N HIS A 720 13.28 27.71 36.43
CA HIS A 720 12.62 28.25 35.23
C HIS A 720 13.33 27.87 33.94
N GLN A 721 14.62 27.54 34.00
CA GLN A 721 15.38 27.04 32.86
C GLN A 721 15.03 25.57 32.56
N ASP A 722 14.83 24.73 33.59
CA ASP A 722 14.20 23.41 33.43
C ASP A 722 12.78 23.52 32.82
N GLU A 723 11.93 24.41 33.36
CA GLU A 723 10.58 24.66 32.82
C GLU A 723 10.61 25.16 31.35
N LYS A 724 11.65 25.90 30.94
CA LYS A 724 11.85 26.33 29.55
C LYS A 724 12.18 25.14 28.66
N ASP A 725 13.10 24.27 29.08
CA ASP A 725 13.58 23.14 28.27
C ASP A 725 12.47 22.08 28.10
N ASP A 726 11.66 21.83 29.14
CA ASP A 726 10.42 21.04 29.04
C ASP A 726 9.42 21.65 28.02
N LEU A 727 9.22 22.97 28.06
CA LEU A 727 8.33 23.68 27.13
C LEU A 727 8.89 23.73 25.69
N GLU A 728 10.21 23.75 25.51
CA GLU A 728 10.87 23.67 24.20
C GLU A 728 10.64 22.28 23.58
N SER A 729 10.83 21.21 24.36
CA SER A 729 10.51 19.84 23.90
C SER A 729 9.01 19.67 23.57
N LEU A 730 8.12 20.31 24.34
CA LEU A 730 6.67 20.27 24.06
C LEU A 730 6.32 21.05 22.79
N LEU A 731 6.95 22.22 22.58
CA LEU A 731 6.76 23.04 21.38
C LEU A 731 7.21 22.30 20.13
N ASP A 732 8.35 21.60 20.17
CA ASP A 732 8.82 20.76 19.06
C ASP A 732 7.86 19.60 18.77
N GLU A 733 7.32 18.93 19.78
CA GLU A 733 6.30 17.88 19.62
C GLU A 733 5.04 18.43 18.91
N LYS A 734 4.56 19.63 19.31
CA LYS A 734 3.38 20.26 18.68
C LYS A 734 3.65 20.74 17.27
N ASN A 735 4.81 21.34 17.02
CA ASN A 735 5.23 21.76 15.69
C ASN A 735 5.36 20.57 14.73
N GLN A 736 5.89 19.43 15.20
CA GLN A 736 5.92 18.20 14.42
C GLN A 736 4.51 17.68 14.13
N ALA A 737 3.62 17.60 15.13
CA ALA A 737 2.24 17.16 14.94
C ALA A 737 1.44 18.06 13.97
N TYR A 738 1.70 19.37 13.97
CA TYR A 738 1.15 20.32 13.00
C TYR A 738 1.70 20.09 11.59
N ALA A 739 3.02 19.89 11.43
CA ALA A 739 3.64 19.59 10.14
C ALA A 739 3.14 18.25 9.54
N GLU A 740 2.94 17.22 10.37
CA GLU A 740 2.35 15.95 9.95
C GLU A 740 0.88 16.11 9.50
N SER A 741 0.10 16.93 10.21
CA SER A 741 -1.30 17.24 9.86
C SER A 741 -1.41 18.03 8.55
N LEU A 742 -0.52 19.01 8.32
CA LEU A 742 -0.41 19.73 7.04
C LEU A 742 -0.05 18.79 5.89
N LEU A 743 0.84 17.82 6.12
CA LEU A 743 1.20 16.82 5.13
C LEU A 743 0.03 15.87 4.80
N GLU A 744 -0.79 15.49 5.78
CA GLU A 744 -2.03 14.72 5.55
C GLU A 744 -3.03 15.53 4.69
N LEU A 745 -3.22 16.81 5.01
CA LEU A 745 -4.11 17.72 4.26
C LEU A 745 -3.66 17.92 2.81
N GLU A 746 -2.37 18.17 2.56
CA GLU A 746 -1.86 18.38 1.21
C GLU A 746 -1.86 17.09 0.37
N LYS A 747 -1.68 15.91 0.98
CA LYS A 747 -1.89 14.61 0.30
C LYS A 747 -3.33 14.48 -0.23
N VAL A 748 -4.33 14.72 0.62
CA VAL A 748 -5.76 14.68 0.24
C VAL A 748 -6.06 15.69 -0.86
N ARG A 749 -5.44 16.88 -0.80
CA ARG A 749 -5.58 17.92 -1.84
C ARG A 749 -4.99 17.49 -3.19
N ILE A 750 -3.79 16.90 -3.19
CA ILE A 750 -3.12 16.40 -4.40
C ILE A 750 -3.93 15.26 -5.05
N GLU A 751 -4.47 14.33 -4.26
CA GLU A 751 -5.34 13.27 -4.76
C GLU A 751 -6.59 13.83 -5.46
N LEU A 752 -7.26 14.81 -4.85
CA LEU A 752 -8.39 15.51 -5.45
C LEU A 752 -8.02 16.26 -6.75
N GLU A 753 -6.84 16.87 -6.82
CA GLU A 753 -6.34 17.50 -8.05
C GLU A 753 -6.06 16.47 -9.16
N LEU A 754 -5.46 15.33 -8.83
CA LEU A 754 -5.21 14.25 -9.79
C LEU A 754 -6.52 13.68 -10.33
N LEU A 755 -7.52 13.47 -9.47
CA LEU A 755 -8.88 13.05 -9.87
C LEU A 755 -9.56 14.09 -10.79
N ARG A 756 -9.46 15.39 -10.47
CA ARG A 756 -9.98 16.49 -11.30
C ARG A 756 -9.26 16.62 -12.65
N ARG A 757 -7.94 16.40 -12.70
CA ARG A 757 -7.16 16.42 -13.95
C ARG A 757 -7.49 15.20 -14.83
N ASN A 758 -7.70 14.03 -14.23
CA ASN A 758 -8.07 12.81 -14.95
C ASN A 758 -9.50 12.87 -15.53
N THR A 759 -10.46 13.46 -14.81
CA THR A 759 -11.82 13.70 -15.33
C THR A 759 -11.85 14.75 -16.44
N LYS A 760 -11.14 15.89 -16.28
CA LYS A 760 -11.00 16.88 -17.37
C LYS A 760 -10.38 16.29 -18.64
N LYS A 761 -9.34 15.45 -18.52
CA LYS A 761 -8.73 14.78 -19.68
C LYS A 761 -9.71 13.85 -20.42
N LYS A 762 -10.54 13.08 -19.69
CA LYS A 762 -11.57 12.22 -20.30
C LYS A 762 -12.65 13.01 -21.04
N ASN A 763 -13.07 14.17 -20.54
CA ASN A 763 -14.10 14.97 -21.19
C ASN A 763 -13.59 15.66 -22.48
N VAL A 764 -12.31 16.05 -22.54
CA VAL A 764 -11.71 16.65 -23.75
C VAL A 764 -11.45 15.62 -24.85
N SER A 765 -11.22 14.34 -24.51
CA SER A 765 -11.13 13.25 -25.49
C SER A 765 -12.50 12.74 -25.99
N GLY A 766 -13.61 13.10 -25.32
CA GLY A 766 -14.96 12.64 -25.66
C GLY A 766 -15.83 13.64 -26.43
N SER A 767 -15.28 14.80 -26.82
CA SER A 767 -16.03 15.89 -27.48
C SER A 767 -15.44 16.30 -28.84
N LYS A 768 -14.90 15.34 -29.59
CA LYS A 768 -14.48 15.50 -30.99
C LYS A 768 -15.07 14.38 -31.85
#